data_AF-A0A972MCQ6-F1
#
_entry.id   AF-A0A972MCQ6-F1
#
_cell.length_a   1.000
_cell.length_b   1.000
_cell.length_c   1.000
_cell.angle_alpha   90.00
_cell.angle_beta   90.00
_cell.angle_gamma   90.00
#
_symmetry.space_group_name_H-M   'P 1'
#
loop_
_entity.id
_entity.type
_entity.pdbx_description
1 polymer ?
#
loop_
_entity_poly.entity_id
_entity_poly.type
_entity_poly.pdbx_seq_one_letter_code
_entity_poly.pdbx_strand_id
1 'polypeptide(L)'
;MEKNLYDNKVLIIKKDKFLRSFKVQNKHSFDIFLGSGASVASGIPSGRELVLHFKREILISQGKIDAKKFSDLKIESNKKEIEKHFDDSKIENPYSYYFEEFLEHPEDRRDFLTRLIKDKKPSIGFLCLAALVEQSKIDTVWTTNFDDLIEKAIHSLNYQSCQIVSPENAGSVKNFRKDIPTIVKLHGDFRYDALQNTDDELQQLEENLHNYFIESATKKGLLVIGYSGSDKSVMASLNKALQQPNAFPKGLIWCIPKGITPNDELVKIIEKANTQNQRSGFVEIDSFDYFLHELYKISELEVVQIENIAKTTFEQRKPFKINQPHSATTPILLNAIKAKSFPKSVFATKVNFQGEGQWRKLREIIKEKNIVAGFFKKELLLFGFESEIKTIFSDYLIDEIKIRDIPERVFYYSDSYFLGLLYELVEKSLINDFGFKSFKRGNRIRKFFLINTLLQMQQTKEIREIHQKFRPNIPSNLIVYDAFEFKLEFINKELFFFILPTVHILNKDGSLPNKNRAKSLANIILSNRYNNKYGKKLNFWLKILKRKKLSFEIGGFKIELSDYFSTAAKQGKADIFAFNQYIRLNEPKIYFHYSDFSKKLIRPLNGLKLFGPLEESYGHSVINSKINLAFITPDFGFAKLKNHIENLLNTIGPKSEKEYLIEYPGFDAVYKKQLIIPSNSKSEFVVIIKDEETKQLKAINFYELIKSKIDKLAEKNTEIDCVIVYIPNKWKHFRELKNESTYFDLHDSLKLYAVKKGLKLQFIEDKSINYFDQAKVRWWLSLSIYVKSNGIPWKVKTDDIETAFVGLSYAIRNTSSNKVVLGSSQIFDGNGNGLKFLLQPIEKPVYYGKNPFMSKDDAFRLVSNIRNIYHKIDPVIGLKKFVLHKTTRFTKEE
;
A
#
# COMPACT_ATOMS: atom_id res chain seq x y z
N MET A 1 39.06 5.46 -35.62
CA MET A 1 39.28 6.55 -34.65
C MET A 1 37.93 6.94 -34.10
N GLU A 2 37.60 6.54 -32.87
CA GLU A 2 36.49 7.10 -32.09
C GLU A 2 36.59 6.49 -30.68
N LYS A 3 37.52 7.05 -29.91
CA LYS A 3 37.72 6.80 -28.49
C LYS A 3 37.79 8.18 -27.86
N ASN A 4 36.98 8.40 -26.82
CA ASN A 4 36.84 9.59 -25.97
C ASN A 4 35.64 10.49 -26.31
N LEU A 5 34.49 10.22 -25.68
CA LEU A 5 33.50 11.23 -25.29
C LEU A 5 32.73 10.72 -24.05
N TYR A 6 32.88 11.47 -22.95
CA TYR A 6 32.13 11.44 -21.68
C TYR A 6 32.41 10.34 -20.63
N ASP A 7 33.44 10.58 -19.83
CA ASP A 7 33.58 10.05 -18.47
C ASP A 7 33.61 11.25 -17.47
N ASN A 8 32.63 12.17 -17.57
CA ASN A 8 32.49 13.27 -16.59
C ASN A 8 31.77 12.74 -15.35
N LYS A 9 32.55 12.34 -14.33
CA LYS A 9 32.01 12.08 -12.98
C LYS A 9 31.48 13.39 -12.41
N VAL A 10 30.15 13.53 -12.33
CA VAL A 10 29.48 14.61 -11.59
C VAL A 10 30.09 14.73 -10.18
N LEU A 11 30.50 15.94 -9.80
CA LEU A 11 31.15 16.23 -8.52
C LEU A 11 30.15 16.12 -7.36
N ILE A 12 29.96 14.92 -6.81
CA ILE A 12 29.05 14.68 -5.69
C ILE A 12 29.80 14.75 -4.35
N ILE A 13 29.37 15.66 -3.48
CA ILE A 13 29.80 15.77 -2.10
C ILE A 13 28.93 14.86 -1.23
N LYS A 14 29.57 13.97 -0.45
CA LYS A 14 28.85 13.15 0.53
C LYS A 14 28.20 14.05 1.59
N LYS A 15 26.87 14.03 1.69
CA LYS A 15 26.08 14.83 2.63
C LYS A 15 26.64 14.81 4.07
N ASP A 16 26.95 13.64 4.61
CA ASP A 16 27.50 13.52 5.98
C ASP A 16 28.86 14.21 6.15
N LYS A 17 29.69 14.26 5.10
CA LYS A 17 30.95 15.01 5.13
C LYS A 17 30.68 16.51 5.12
N PHE A 18 29.72 16.96 4.31
CA PHE A 18 29.31 18.37 4.28
C PHE A 18 28.74 18.82 5.63
N LEU A 19 27.82 18.06 6.23
CA LEU A 19 27.23 18.38 7.55
C LEU A 19 28.30 18.53 8.65
N ARG A 20 29.27 17.61 8.69
CA ARG A 20 30.40 17.72 9.64
C ARG A 20 31.28 18.94 9.37
N SER A 21 31.52 19.28 8.10
CA SER A 21 32.23 20.51 7.72
C SER A 21 31.46 21.76 8.15
N PHE A 22 30.16 21.82 7.88
CA PHE A 22 29.30 22.95 8.23
C PHE A 22 29.29 23.22 9.75
N LYS A 23 29.31 22.16 10.57
CA LYS A 23 29.40 22.26 12.04
C LYS A 23 30.62 23.07 12.49
N VAL A 24 31.80 22.72 11.98
CA VAL A 24 33.09 23.28 12.45
C VAL A 24 33.45 24.62 11.81
N GLN A 25 32.75 25.03 10.75
CA GLN A 25 33.02 26.32 10.12
C GLN A 25 32.60 27.49 11.03
N ASN A 26 33.40 28.56 10.96
CA ASN A 26 33.19 29.80 11.70
C ASN A 26 31.84 30.44 11.35
N LYS A 27 31.34 31.31 12.22
CA LYS A 27 30.21 32.19 11.90
C LYS A 27 30.48 33.00 10.62
N HIS A 28 29.43 33.38 9.91
CA HIS A 28 29.44 34.11 8.63
C HIS A 28 30.16 33.38 7.49
N SER A 29 30.30 32.05 7.54
CA SER A 29 31.00 31.27 6.50
C SER A 29 30.17 31.00 5.25
N PHE A 30 28.84 31.03 5.34
CA PHE A 30 27.93 30.70 4.24
C PHE A 30 26.84 31.76 4.08
N ASP A 31 26.54 32.03 2.81
CA ASP A 31 25.25 32.54 2.38
C ASP A 31 24.40 31.38 1.85
N ILE A 32 23.09 31.57 1.80
CA ILE A 32 22.15 30.61 1.21
C ILE A 32 21.40 31.25 0.05
N PHE A 33 21.20 30.50 -1.03
CA PHE A 33 20.37 30.88 -2.17
C PHE A 33 19.15 29.97 -2.24
N LEU A 34 17.96 30.55 -2.16
CA LEU A 34 16.68 29.84 -2.22
C LEU A 34 15.99 30.07 -3.55
N GLY A 35 15.54 28.97 -4.16
CA GLY A 35 14.60 29.01 -5.28
C GLY A 35 13.19 28.61 -4.88
N SER A 36 12.29 28.62 -5.86
CA SER A 36 10.85 28.35 -5.65
C SER A 36 10.56 26.94 -5.12
N GLY A 37 11.49 26.00 -5.29
CA GLY A 37 11.40 24.66 -4.71
C GLY A 37 11.42 24.63 -3.17
N ALA A 38 11.92 25.68 -2.51
CA ALA A 38 11.92 25.78 -1.04
C ALA A 38 10.50 26.02 -0.48
N SER A 39 9.66 26.76 -1.21
CA SER A 39 8.32 27.18 -0.77
C SER A 39 7.23 26.12 -0.99
N VAL A 40 7.56 25.00 -1.67
CA VAL A 40 6.62 23.91 -1.99
C VAL A 40 5.99 23.29 -0.75
N ALA A 41 6.79 23.06 0.31
CA ALA A 41 6.29 22.48 1.56
C ALA A 41 5.33 23.42 2.31
N SER A 42 5.47 24.73 2.11
CA SER A 42 4.58 25.78 2.63
C SER A 42 3.31 25.94 1.78
N GLY A 43 3.14 25.14 0.72
CA GLY A 43 1.96 25.14 -0.13
C GLY A 43 1.96 26.20 -1.22
N ILE A 44 3.14 26.71 -1.62
CA ILE A 44 3.35 27.58 -2.78
C ILE A 44 3.97 26.74 -3.90
N PRO A 45 3.35 26.64 -5.10
CA PRO A 45 3.90 25.84 -6.19
C PRO A 45 5.29 26.32 -6.64
N SER A 46 6.14 25.40 -7.08
CA SER A 46 7.42 25.77 -7.70
C SER A 46 7.22 26.41 -9.08
N GLY A 47 8.21 27.15 -9.58
CA GLY A 47 8.15 27.77 -10.90
C GLY A 47 7.87 26.76 -12.02
N ARG A 48 8.41 25.54 -11.92
CA ARG A 48 8.11 24.45 -12.87
C ARG A 48 6.66 23.96 -12.79
N GLU A 49 6.09 23.91 -11.59
CA GLU A 49 4.68 23.57 -11.40
C GLU A 49 3.76 24.69 -11.91
N LEU A 50 4.17 25.96 -11.76
CA LEU A 50 3.45 27.11 -12.31
C LEU A 50 3.48 27.14 -13.84
N VAL A 51 4.63 26.90 -14.48
CA VAL A 51 4.72 26.76 -15.95
C VAL A 51 3.70 25.75 -16.47
N LEU A 52 3.65 24.58 -15.83
CA LEU A 52 2.72 23.54 -16.21
C LEU A 52 1.26 23.95 -15.96
N HIS A 53 1.00 24.72 -14.90
CA HIS A 53 -0.31 25.31 -14.63
C HIS A 53 -0.73 26.29 -15.73
N PHE A 54 0.15 27.20 -16.12
CA PHE A 54 -0.10 28.16 -17.20
C PHE A 54 -0.39 27.45 -18.52
N LYS A 55 0.46 26.48 -18.90
CA LYS A 55 0.25 25.62 -20.07
C LYS A 55 -1.12 24.93 -20.05
N ARG A 56 -1.55 24.40 -18.89
CA ARG A 56 -2.86 23.78 -18.74
C ARG A 56 -3.98 24.78 -18.99
N GLU A 57 -3.94 25.94 -18.34
CA GLU A 57 -5.00 26.96 -18.48
C GLU A 57 -5.09 27.48 -19.91
N ILE A 58 -3.95 27.68 -20.59
CA ILE A 58 -3.89 28.04 -22.02
C ILE A 58 -4.56 26.96 -22.88
N LEU A 59 -4.31 25.67 -22.65
CA LEU A 59 -4.97 24.60 -23.42
C LEU A 59 -6.46 24.45 -23.10
N ILE A 60 -6.87 24.74 -21.86
CA ILE A 60 -8.29 24.74 -21.47
C ILE A 60 -9.02 25.90 -22.15
N SER A 61 -8.45 27.11 -22.16
CA SER A 61 -9.05 28.27 -22.83
C SER A 61 -9.16 28.08 -24.34
N GLN A 62 -8.21 27.36 -24.94
CA GLN A 62 -8.23 26.96 -26.36
C GLN A 62 -9.14 25.75 -26.66
N GLY A 63 -9.79 25.14 -25.65
CA GLY A 63 -10.66 23.98 -25.83
C GLY A 63 -9.95 22.67 -26.23
N LYS A 64 -8.61 22.62 -26.13
CA LYS A 64 -7.80 21.45 -26.54
C LYS A 64 -7.79 20.33 -25.50
N ILE A 65 -8.00 20.65 -24.22
CA ILE A 65 -8.04 19.67 -23.12
C ILE A 65 -9.21 19.92 -22.17
N ASP A 66 -9.69 18.85 -21.52
CA ASP A 66 -10.80 18.92 -20.55
C ASP A 66 -10.31 19.26 -19.13
N ALA A 67 -10.88 20.30 -18.54
CA ALA A 67 -10.49 20.80 -17.22
C ALA A 67 -10.66 19.77 -16.09
N LYS A 68 -11.66 18.89 -16.14
CA LYS A 68 -11.88 17.86 -15.10
C LYS A 68 -10.84 16.74 -15.20
N LYS A 69 -10.51 16.33 -16.43
CA LYS A 69 -9.55 15.27 -16.74
C LYS A 69 -8.10 15.67 -16.40
N PHE A 70 -7.75 16.94 -16.61
CA PHE A 70 -6.40 17.48 -16.37
C PHE A 70 -6.28 18.32 -15.09
N SER A 71 -7.20 18.12 -14.13
CA SER A 71 -7.25 18.88 -12.88
C SER A 71 -5.98 18.71 -12.01
N ASP A 72 -5.34 17.54 -12.03
CA ASP A 72 -4.11 17.28 -11.28
C ASP A 72 -2.87 17.24 -12.18
N LEU A 73 -1.96 18.18 -11.92
CA LEU A 73 -0.71 18.38 -12.63
C LEU A 73 0.46 17.54 -12.09
N LYS A 74 0.28 16.79 -10.99
CA LYS A 74 1.31 15.90 -10.42
C LYS A 74 1.34 14.52 -11.09
N ILE A 75 0.33 14.20 -11.90
CA ILE A 75 0.20 12.96 -12.68
C ILE A 75 1.11 13.03 -13.91
N GLU A 76 2.04 12.08 -14.06
CA GLU A 76 3.08 12.13 -15.09
C GLU A 76 2.50 12.04 -16.51
N SER A 77 1.44 11.26 -16.71
CA SER A 77 0.76 11.20 -18.01
C SER A 77 0.07 12.50 -18.39
N ASN A 78 -0.48 13.22 -17.42
CA ASN A 78 -1.11 14.53 -17.66
C ASN A 78 -0.05 15.55 -18.06
N LYS A 79 1.09 15.55 -17.36
CA LYS A 79 2.26 16.38 -17.72
C LYS A 79 2.68 16.16 -19.15
N LYS A 80 2.96 14.90 -19.52
CA LYS A 80 3.41 14.55 -20.88
C LYS A 80 2.41 14.95 -21.96
N GLU A 81 1.11 14.81 -21.70
CA GLU A 81 0.09 15.17 -22.67
C GLU A 81 -0.05 16.68 -22.85
N ILE A 82 0.05 17.45 -21.76
CA ILE A 82 0.11 18.91 -21.82
C ILE A 82 1.38 19.34 -22.57
N GLU A 83 2.54 18.78 -22.20
CA GLU A 83 3.84 19.10 -22.79
C GLU A 83 3.92 18.83 -24.30
N LYS A 84 3.22 17.82 -24.83
CA LYS A 84 3.18 17.54 -26.28
C LYS A 84 2.68 18.71 -27.14
N HIS A 85 1.88 19.60 -26.56
CA HIS A 85 1.30 20.73 -27.29
C HIS A 85 2.22 21.95 -27.35
N PHE A 86 3.37 21.90 -26.67
CA PHE A 86 4.29 23.01 -26.50
C PHE A 86 5.71 22.58 -26.86
N ASP A 87 6.42 23.41 -27.62
CA ASP A 87 7.84 23.20 -27.95
C ASP A 87 8.69 24.22 -27.19
N ASP A 88 9.23 23.78 -26.05
CA ASP A 88 10.07 24.61 -25.18
C ASP A 88 11.49 24.79 -25.73
N SER A 89 11.87 24.11 -26.82
CA SER A 89 13.26 24.09 -27.32
C SER A 89 13.78 25.46 -27.78
N LYS A 90 12.86 26.37 -28.13
CA LYS A 90 13.15 27.75 -28.55
C LYS A 90 12.84 28.79 -27.48
N ILE A 91 12.33 28.37 -26.32
CA ILE A 91 11.89 29.26 -25.26
C ILE A 91 12.99 29.32 -24.20
N GLU A 92 13.60 30.50 -24.07
CA GLU A 92 14.74 30.68 -23.19
C GLU A 92 14.35 30.62 -21.71
N ASN A 93 13.21 31.22 -21.33
CA ASN A 93 12.65 31.20 -19.99
C ASN A 93 11.17 30.78 -20.02
N PRO A 94 10.87 29.48 -19.86
CA PRO A 94 9.50 29.00 -19.90
C PRO A 94 8.60 29.62 -18.84
N TYR A 95 9.12 30.03 -17.68
CA TYR A 95 8.30 30.66 -16.65
C TYR A 95 7.75 31.99 -17.13
N SER A 96 8.64 32.90 -17.54
CA SER A 96 8.26 34.23 -18.01
C SER A 96 7.37 34.17 -19.23
N TYR A 97 7.77 33.39 -20.25
CA TYR A 97 7.00 33.23 -21.48
C TYR A 97 5.57 32.73 -21.25
N TYR A 98 5.39 31.62 -20.52
CA TYR A 98 4.06 31.06 -20.32
C TYR A 98 3.23 31.85 -19.31
N PHE A 99 3.86 32.61 -18.41
CA PHE A 99 3.11 33.47 -17.51
C PHE A 99 2.52 34.67 -18.24
N GLU A 100 3.27 35.26 -19.17
CA GLU A 100 2.81 36.34 -20.04
C GLU A 100 1.74 35.87 -21.03
N GLU A 101 1.93 34.70 -21.64
CA GLU A 101 0.93 34.08 -22.52
C GLU A 101 -0.38 33.72 -21.77
N PHE A 102 -0.28 33.37 -20.48
CA PHE A 102 -1.45 33.09 -19.65
C PHE A 102 -2.14 34.38 -19.17
N LEU A 103 -1.37 35.40 -18.78
CA LEU A 103 -1.85 36.68 -18.28
C LEU A 103 -0.99 37.83 -18.84
N GLU A 104 -1.55 38.57 -19.79
CA GLU A 104 -0.86 39.64 -20.53
C GLU A 104 -0.55 40.87 -19.66
N HIS A 105 -1.47 41.25 -18.76
CA HIS A 105 -1.32 42.47 -17.96
C HIS A 105 -0.53 42.23 -16.64
N PRO A 106 0.45 43.10 -16.30
CA PRO A 106 1.24 42.98 -15.07
C PRO A 106 0.41 42.97 -13.77
N GLU A 107 -0.69 43.72 -13.72
CA GLU A 107 -1.56 43.78 -12.54
C GLU A 107 -2.26 42.42 -12.28
N ASP A 108 -2.72 41.73 -13.33
CA ASP A 108 -3.34 40.40 -13.20
C ASP A 108 -2.34 39.35 -12.70
N ARG A 109 -1.08 39.44 -13.16
CA ARG A 109 0.01 38.58 -12.68
C ARG A 109 0.30 38.81 -11.20
N ARG A 110 0.34 40.07 -10.77
CA ARG A 110 0.51 40.45 -9.35
C ARG A 110 -0.64 39.93 -8.50
N ASP A 111 -1.87 40.09 -8.96
CA ASP A 111 -3.08 39.61 -8.28
C ASP A 111 -3.08 38.09 -8.12
N PHE A 112 -2.68 37.37 -9.17
CA PHE A 112 -2.55 35.92 -9.16
C PHE A 112 -1.51 35.44 -8.14
N LEU A 113 -0.30 36.01 -8.17
CA LEU A 113 0.77 35.67 -7.21
C LEU A 113 0.38 36.03 -5.78
N THR A 114 -0.25 37.18 -5.57
CA THR A 114 -0.74 37.60 -4.25
C THR A 114 -1.72 36.58 -3.68
N ARG A 115 -2.69 36.10 -4.48
CA ARG A 115 -3.65 35.06 -4.04
C ARG A 115 -2.96 33.74 -3.71
N LEU A 116 -1.88 33.39 -4.41
CA LEU A 116 -1.11 32.17 -4.13
C LEU A 116 -0.29 32.26 -2.85
N ILE A 117 0.25 33.43 -2.51
CA ILE A 117 1.19 33.64 -1.41
C ILE A 117 0.48 34.04 -0.11
N LYS A 118 -0.66 34.75 -0.21
CA LYS A 118 -1.40 35.26 0.93
C LYS A 118 -1.74 34.14 1.93
N ASP A 119 -1.57 34.45 3.21
CA ASP A 119 -1.86 33.58 4.37
C ASP A 119 -1.07 32.26 4.44
N LYS A 120 -0.06 32.06 3.58
CA LYS A 120 0.86 30.92 3.69
C LYS A 120 1.77 31.07 4.90
N LYS A 121 2.02 29.94 5.57
CA LYS A 121 2.84 29.83 6.79
C LYS A 121 4.17 29.16 6.47
N PRO A 122 5.27 29.55 7.13
CA PRO A 122 6.57 28.91 6.94
C PRO A 122 6.54 27.43 7.32
N SER A 123 7.12 26.58 6.48
CA SER A 123 7.43 25.19 6.82
C SER A 123 8.55 25.11 7.88
N ILE A 124 8.77 23.92 8.44
CA ILE A 124 9.85 23.69 9.41
C ILE A 124 11.23 24.03 8.85
N GLY A 125 11.45 23.89 7.54
CA GLY A 125 12.70 24.29 6.89
C GLY A 125 13.01 25.77 7.04
N PHE A 126 12.00 26.64 6.86
CA PHE A 126 12.15 28.08 7.06
C PHE A 126 12.37 28.45 8.53
N LEU A 127 11.73 27.75 9.48
CA LEU A 127 11.99 27.95 10.91
C LEU A 127 13.44 27.57 11.28
N CYS A 128 13.93 26.44 10.76
CA CYS A 128 15.32 26.02 10.93
C CYS A 128 16.29 27.05 10.31
N LEU A 129 15.96 27.59 9.14
CA LEU A 129 16.74 28.64 8.51
C LEU A 129 16.79 29.91 9.37
N ALA A 130 15.65 30.37 9.89
CA ALA A 130 15.60 31.53 10.78
C ALA A 130 16.49 31.34 12.02
N ALA A 131 16.51 30.14 12.62
CA ALA A 131 17.41 29.83 13.73
C ALA A 131 18.90 29.81 13.34
N LEU A 132 19.23 29.35 12.14
CA LEU A 132 20.60 29.36 11.61
C LEU A 132 21.09 30.78 11.31
N VAL A 133 20.19 31.65 10.84
CA VAL A 133 20.44 33.07 10.57
C VAL A 133 20.69 33.82 11.88
N GLU A 134 19.84 33.62 12.89
CA GLU A 134 20.00 34.23 14.22
C GLU A 134 21.35 33.91 14.88
N GLN A 135 21.88 32.71 14.62
CA GLN A 135 23.18 32.27 15.17
C GLN A 135 24.38 32.67 14.30
N SER A 136 24.14 33.47 13.26
CA SER A 136 25.13 33.90 12.27
C SER A 136 25.84 32.74 11.58
N LYS A 137 25.19 31.56 11.48
CA LYS A 137 25.70 30.44 10.68
C LYS A 137 25.42 30.66 9.19
N ILE A 138 24.32 31.34 8.90
CA ILE A 138 23.96 31.87 7.57
C ILE A 138 23.86 33.38 7.72
N ASP A 139 24.57 34.12 6.87
CA ASP A 139 24.65 35.58 7.00
C ASP A 139 23.64 36.29 6.08
N THR A 140 23.71 35.98 4.78
CA THR A 140 22.78 36.52 3.78
C THR A 140 21.92 35.42 3.16
N VAL A 141 20.62 35.69 3.03
CA VAL A 141 19.65 34.84 2.32
C VAL A 141 19.29 35.48 0.99
N TRP A 142 19.76 34.90 -0.10
CA TRP A 142 19.42 35.30 -1.47
C TRP A 142 18.20 34.49 -1.94
N THR A 143 17.24 35.12 -2.61
CA THR A 143 16.05 34.40 -3.11
C THR A 143 15.50 35.01 -4.39
N THR A 144 15.01 34.14 -5.27
CA THR A 144 14.18 34.51 -6.44
C THR A 144 12.69 34.45 -6.12
N ASN A 145 12.31 34.11 -4.89
CA ASN A 145 10.92 33.93 -4.51
C ASN A 145 10.30 35.27 -4.09
N PHE A 146 9.04 35.47 -4.49
CA PHE A 146 8.27 36.65 -4.13
C PHE A 146 7.66 36.58 -2.73
N ASP A 147 7.65 35.41 -2.08
CA ASP A 147 6.97 35.18 -0.81
C ASP A 147 7.67 35.83 0.41
N ASP A 148 6.96 35.91 1.54
CA ASP A 148 7.43 36.45 2.83
C ASP A 148 7.68 35.36 3.89
N LEU A 149 7.93 34.11 3.46
CA LEU A 149 8.03 32.97 4.38
C LEU A 149 9.26 33.05 5.29
N ILE A 150 10.36 33.64 4.81
CA ILE A 150 11.59 33.79 5.60
C ILE A 150 11.35 34.80 6.74
N GLU A 151 10.72 35.92 6.42
CA GLU A 151 10.39 36.99 7.36
C GLU A 151 9.38 36.52 8.40
N LYS A 152 8.33 35.80 7.95
CA LYS A 152 7.37 35.15 8.84
C LYS A 152 8.03 34.14 9.76
N ALA A 153 9.03 33.39 9.28
CA ALA A 153 9.76 32.44 10.11
C ALA A 153 10.58 33.16 11.20
N ILE A 154 11.33 34.20 10.84
CA ILE A 154 12.09 35.02 11.80
C ILE A 154 11.16 35.62 12.86
N HIS A 155 10.05 36.22 12.43
CA HIS A 155 9.06 36.80 13.34
C HIS A 155 8.39 35.74 14.24
N SER A 156 8.07 34.56 13.69
CA SER A 156 7.41 33.49 14.47
C SER A 156 8.26 32.94 15.63
N LEU A 157 9.58 33.06 15.51
CA LEU A 157 10.55 32.65 16.53
C LEU A 157 10.92 33.79 17.50
N ASN A 158 10.30 34.97 17.36
CA ASN A 158 10.59 36.18 18.15
C ASN A 158 12.06 36.66 18.04
N TYR A 159 12.69 36.49 16.88
CA TYR A 159 14.05 36.99 16.63
C TYR A 159 14.06 38.45 16.17
N GLN A 160 15.25 39.08 16.20
CA GLN A 160 15.42 40.49 15.79
C GLN A 160 15.07 40.68 14.30
N SER A 161 14.61 41.88 13.95
CA SER A 161 14.21 42.23 12.58
C SER A 161 15.34 42.01 11.57
N CYS A 162 15.00 41.53 10.37
CA CYS A 162 15.92 41.40 9.24
C CYS A 162 15.87 42.62 8.31
N GLN A 163 16.96 42.88 7.58
CA GLN A 163 16.98 43.85 6.48
C GLN A 163 16.51 43.18 5.19
N ILE A 164 15.58 43.81 4.49
CA ILE A 164 15.09 43.34 3.19
C ILE A 164 15.69 44.22 2.10
N VAL A 165 16.37 43.59 1.16
CA VAL A 165 16.94 44.25 -0.03
C VAL A 165 16.19 43.77 -1.25
N SER A 166 15.72 44.71 -2.05
CA SER A 166 15.05 44.51 -3.34
C SER A 166 15.66 45.44 -4.40
N PRO A 167 15.33 45.28 -5.69
CA PRO A 167 15.78 46.20 -6.72
C PRO A 167 15.45 47.68 -6.42
N GLU A 168 14.33 47.98 -5.75
CA GLU A 168 13.92 49.37 -5.45
C GLU A 168 14.82 50.06 -4.42
N ASN A 169 15.38 49.31 -3.47
CA ASN A 169 16.24 49.86 -2.41
C ASN A 169 17.73 49.47 -2.55
N ALA A 170 18.09 48.83 -3.67
CA ALA A 170 19.42 48.35 -4.01
C ALA A 170 20.53 49.43 -3.87
N GLY A 171 20.21 50.68 -4.20
CA GLY A 171 21.14 51.81 -4.05
C GLY A 171 21.57 52.09 -2.60
N SER A 172 20.80 51.65 -1.61
CA SER A 172 21.09 51.82 -0.18
C SER A 172 21.88 50.66 0.43
N VAL A 173 22.26 49.64 -0.36
CA VAL A 173 22.89 48.41 0.14
C VAL A 173 24.18 48.66 0.92
N LYS A 174 24.94 49.68 0.52
CA LYS A 174 26.20 50.08 1.18
C LYS A 174 26.00 50.65 2.59
N ASN A 175 24.78 51.07 2.94
CA ASN A 175 24.44 51.66 4.24
C ASN A 175 23.87 50.63 5.23
N PHE A 176 23.73 49.36 4.84
CA PHE A 176 23.18 48.33 5.71
C PHE A 176 24.16 47.89 6.80
N ARG A 177 23.59 47.65 7.99
CA ARG A 177 24.31 47.18 9.17
C ARG A 177 24.71 45.72 9.03
N LYS A 178 26.02 45.44 9.14
CA LYS A 178 26.60 44.09 9.03
C LYS A 178 26.23 43.14 10.18
N ASP A 179 25.71 43.66 11.28
CA ASP A 179 25.28 42.86 12.43
C ASP A 179 23.81 42.44 12.36
N ILE A 180 23.08 42.87 11.32
CA ILE A 180 21.68 42.50 11.09
C ILE A 180 21.60 41.56 9.86
N PRO A 181 20.91 40.41 9.96
CA PRO A 181 20.72 39.52 8.83
C PRO A 181 20.05 40.19 7.63
N THR A 182 20.55 39.88 6.44
CA THR A 182 20.07 40.47 5.18
C THR A 182 19.36 39.42 4.32
N ILE A 183 18.14 39.71 3.90
CA ILE A 183 17.38 38.95 2.91
C ILE A 183 17.38 39.74 1.61
N VAL A 184 17.95 39.17 0.55
CA VAL A 184 18.03 39.80 -0.77
C VAL A 184 17.06 39.11 -1.71
N LYS A 185 16.02 39.82 -2.13
CA LYS A 185 15.00 39.37 -3.08
C LYS A 185 15.32 39.88 -4.47
N LEU A 186 15.81 39.00 -5.34
CA LEU A 186 16.38 39.38 -6.64
C LEU A 186 15.32 39.83 -7.68
N HIS A 187 14.05 39.46 -7.50
CA HIS A 187 12.94 39.80 -8.42
C HIS A 187 11.86 40.68 -7.76
N GLY A 188 12.16 41.24 -6.58
CA GLY A 188 11.22 42.04 -5.79
C GLY A 188 10.40 41.26 -4.75
N ASP A 189 9.75 42.02 -3.86
CA ASP A 189 8.81 41.61 -2.83
C ASP A 189 7.37 41.91 -3.28
N PHE A 190 6.48 40.93 -3.18
CA PHE A 190 5.08 41.09 -3.60
C PHE A 190 4.30 42.20 -2.87
N ARG A 191 4.78 42.66 -1.70
CA ARG A 191 4.11 43.69 -0.89
C ARG A 191 4.49 45.12 -1.28
N TYR A 192 5.68 45.32 -1.85
CA TYR A 192 6.29 46.65 -1.93
C TYR A 192 6.83 46.97 -3.33
N ASP A 193 7.30 45.97 -4.09
CA ASP A 193 7.99 46.20 -5.36
C ASP A 193 7.13 45.90 -6.60
N ALA A 194 7.49 46.51 -7.73
CA ALA A 194 7.06 46.00 -9.04
C ALA A 194 7.66 44.60 -9.28
N LEU A 195 6.84 43.55 -9.15
CA LEU A 195 7.25 42.16 -9.36
C LEU A 195 7.82 41.95 -10.78
N GLN A 196 9.08 41.53 -10.88
CA GLN A 196 9.72 41.20 -12.16
C GLN A 196 9.40 39.76 -12.55
N ASN A 197 8.47 39.59 -13.49
CA ASN A 197 7.92 38.30 -13.92
C ASN A 197 8.28 37.96 -15.38
N THR A 198 8.54 38.95 -16.25
CA THR A 198 8.91 38.75 -17.67
C THR A 198 10.42 38.92 -17.92
N ASP A 199 10.93 38.44 -19.05
CA ASP A 199 12.36 38.56 -19.38
C ASP A 199 12.80 40.02 -19.56
N ASP A 200 11.93 40.89 -20.08
CA ASP A 200 12.18 42.33 -20.19
C ASP A 200 12.21 43.01 -18.81
N GLU A 201 11.37 42.55 -17.87
CA GLU A 201 11.38 43.00 -16.48
C GLU A 201 12.62 42.48 -15.72
N LEU A 202 13.18 41.32 -16.09
CA LEU A 202 14.34 40.66 -15.46
C LEU A 202 15.71 41.15 -15.97
N GLN A 203 15.76 41.91 -17.07
CA GLN A 203 16.97 42.12 -17.86
C GLN A 203 18.08 42.95 -17.18
N GLN A 204 17.84 43.58 -16.02
CA GLN A 204 18.88 44.28 -15.27
C GLN A 204 18.75 44.06 -13.77
N LEU A 205 19.51 43.09 -13.25
CA LEU A 205 19.94 43.14 -11.84
C LEU A 205 20.69 44.46 -11.65
N GLU A 206 20.20 45.28 -10.73
CA GLU A 206 20.78 46.59 -10.43
C GLU A 206 22.27 46.45 -10.07
N GLU A 207 23.11 47.37 -10.57
CA GLU A 207 24.57 47.24 -10.52
C GLU A 207 25.11 47.17 -9.08
N ASN A 208 24.50 47.86 -8.12
CA ASN A 208 24.86 47.78 -6.70
C ASN A 208 24.52 46.41 -6.09
N LEU A 209 23.38 45.81 -6.42
CA LEU A 209 23.03 44.44 -6.00
C LEU A 209 24.01 43.41 -6.56
N HIS A 210 24.39 43.57 -7.83
CA HIS A 210 25.36 42.70 -8.48
C HIS A 210 26.74 42.80 -7.82
N ASN A 211 27.20 44.03 -7.55
CA ASN A 211 28.47 44.27 -6.85
C ASN A 211 28.44 43.71 -5.42
N TYR A 212 27.32 43.83 -4.72
CA TYR A 212 27.14 43.26 -3.39
C TYR A 212 27.20 41.72 -3.40
N PHE A 213 26.60 41.08 -4.40
CA PHE A 213 26.69 39.63 -4.59
C PHE A 213 28.13 39.16 -4.84
N ILE A 214 28.86 39.85 -5.72
CA ILE A 214 30.27 39.56 -6.00
C ILE A 214 31.12 39.72 -4.74
N GLU A 215 30.92 40.78 -3.97
CA GLU A 215 31.64 41.00 -2.72
C GLU A 215 31.42 39.85 -1.74
N SER A 216 30.17 39.39 -1.57
CA SER A 216 29.88 38.26 -0.69
C SER A 216 30.47 36.95 -1.20
N ALA A 217 30.37 36.69 -2.52
CA ALA A 217 30.88 35.48 -3.17
C ALA A 217 32.40 35.31 -3.01
N THR A 218 33.18 36.40 -2.93
CA THR A 218 34.64 36.32 -2.70
C THR A 218 35.02 35.99 -1.25
N LYS A 219 34.11 36.16 -0.29
CA LYS A 219 34.38 36.00 1.15
C LYS A 219 33.77 34.72 1.75
N LYS A 220 32.65 34.23 1.20
CA LYS A 220 31.82 33.18 1.80
C LYS A 220 31.56 32.03 0.84
N GLY A 221 31.11 30.89 1.35
CA GLY A 221 30.49 29.85 0.52
C GLY A 221 29.04 30.20 0.17
N LEU A 222 28.49 29.51 -0.82
CA LEU A 222 27.08 29.67 -1.20
C LEU A 222 26.39 28.30 -1.21
N LEU A 223 25.31 28.18 -0.43
CA LEU A 223 24.47 26.99 -0.37
C LEU A 223 23.20 27.21 -1.20
N VAL A 224 23.06 26.54 -2.33
CA VAL A 224 21.92 26.72 -3.24
C VAL A 224 20.90 25.60 -3.03
N ILE A 225 19.65 25.95 -2.69
CA ILE A 225 18.58 24.98 -2.38
C ILE A 225 17.27 25.37 -3.04
N GLY A 226 16.60 24.39 -3.67
CA GLY A 226 15.28 24.61 -4.28
C GLY A 226 15.32 25.45 -5.57
N TYR A 227 16.50 25.76 -6.09
CA TYR A 227 16.70 26.50 -7.33
C TYR A 227 17.18 25.57 -8.45
N SER A 228 16.54 25.70 -9.63
CA SER A 228 16.80 24.84 -10.79
C SER A 228 17.92 25.31 -11.71
N GLY A 229 18.44 26.53 -11.53
CA GLY A 229 19.43 27.11 -12.43
C GLY A 229 18.86 27.55 -13.78
N SER A 230 17.56 27.91 -13.82
CA SER A 230 16.85 28.26 -15.05
C SER A 230 16.80 29.76 -15.35
N ASP A 231 17.17 30.62 -14.42
CA ASP A 231 17.16 32.08 -14.61
C ASP A 231 18.53 32.55 -15.12
N LYS A 232 18.56 33.12 -16.32
CA LYS A 232 19.80 33.58 -16.97
C LYS A 232 20.47 34.74 -16.23
N SER A 233 19.72 35.64 -15.61
CA SER A 233 20.28 36.81 -14.89
C SER A 233 21.08 36.36 -13.66
N VAL A 234 20.55 35.39 -12.91
CA VAL A 234 21.20 34.77 -11.76
C VAL A 234 22.40 33.95 -12.20
N MET A 235 22.25 33.14 -13.25
CA MET A 235 23.34 32.31 -13.79
C MET A 235 24.48 33.15 -14.37
N ALA A 236 24.17 34.27 -15.03
CA ALA A 236 25.16 35.26 -15.46
C ALA A 236 25.88 35.89 -14.26
N SER A 237 25.16 36.18 -13.18
CA SER A 237 25.76 36.73 -11.96
C SER A 237 26.69 35.75 -11.27
N LEU A 238 26.31 34.47 -11.19
CA LEU A 238 27.20 33.39 -10.73
C LEU A 238 28.44 33.27 -11.60
N ASN A 239 28.29 33.32 -12.93
CA ASN A 239 29.41 33.23 -13.85
C ASN A 239 30.39 34.41 -13.73
N LYS A 240 29.88 35.63 -13.54
CA LYS A 240 30.70 36.83 -13.26
C LYS A 240 31.40 36.74 -11.91
N ALA A 241 30.71 36.28 -10.85
CA ALA A 241 31.36 36.03 -9.56
C ALA A 241 32.52 35.03 -9.69
N LEU A 242 32.37 33.99 -10.52
CA LEU A 242 33.43 33.01 -10.83
C LEU A 242 34.57 33.56 -11.69
N GLN A 243 34.52 34.79 -12.19
CA GLN A 243 35.66 35.47 -12.82
C GLN A 243 36.62 36.04 -11.76
N GLN A 244 36.14 36.27 -10.54
CA GLN A 244 36.98 36.73 -9.45
C GLN A 244 37.91 35.61 -8.95
N PRO A 245 39.14 35.93 -8.51
CA PRO A 245 40.04 34.94 -7.95
C PRO A 245 39.47 34.38 -6.64
N ASN A 246 39.51 33.05 -6.49
CA ASN A 246 39.06 32.33 -5.28
C ASN A 246 37.58 32.57 -4.93
N ALA A 247 36.70 32.56 -5.93
CA ALA A 247 35.26 32.66 -5.71
C ALA A 247 34.73 31.48 -4.89
N PHE A 248 33.82 31.77 -3.96
CA PHE A 248 33.22 30.85 -3.01
C PHE A 248 34.24 30.06 -2.18
N PRO A 249 35.08 30.70 -1.33
CA PRO A 249 36.17 30.03 -0.61
C PRO A 249 35.74 28.91 0.35
N LYS A 250 34.45 28.86 0.74
CA LYS A 250 33.87 27.75 1.54
C LYS A 250 33.08 26.73 0.70
N GLY A 251 33.06 26.90 -0.62
CA GLY A 251 32.41 26.03 -1.60
C GLY A 251 31.11 26.62 -2.15
N LEU A 252 30.88 26.43 -3.45
CA LEU A 252 29.57 26.54 -4.09
C LEU A 252 28.90 25.18 -4.00
N ILE A 253 27.93 25.05 -3.09
CA ILE A 253 27.27 23.80 -2.74
C ILE A 253 25.86 23.81 -3.31
N TRP A 254 25.60 22.95 -4.29
CA TRP A 254 24.28 22.88 -4.92
C TRP A 254 23.49 21.68 -4.44
N CYS A 255 22.39 21.91 -3.74
CA CYS A 255 21.53 20.85 -3.24
C CYS A 255 20.57 20.35 -4.31
N ILE A 256 20.60 19.05 -4.57
CA ILE A 256 19.73 18.37 -5.55
C ILE A 256 18.88 17.30 -4.87
N PRO A 257 17.58 17.18 -5.18
CA PRO A 257 16.77 16.07 -4.68
C PRO A 257 17.31 14.72 -5.18
N LYS A 258 17.21 13.68 -4.35
CA LYS A 258 17.63 12.31 -4.73
C LYS A 258 16.98 11.86 -6.03
N GLY A 259 17.82 11.42 -6.98
CA GLY A 259 17.37 10.90 -8.28
C GLY A 259 17.15 11.97 -9.36
N ILE A 260 17.44 13.24 -9.08
CA ILE A 260 17.47 14.31 -10.09
C ILE A 260 18.89 14.48 -10.62
N THR A 261 19.05 14.47 -11.94
CA THR A 261 20.30 14.80 -12.61
C THR A 261 20.38 16.30 -12.89
N PRO A 262 21.49 16.99 -12.54
CA PRO A 262 21.69 18.39 -12.90
C PRO A 262 21.85 18.55 -14.42
N ASN A 263 21.56 19.74 -14.94
CA ASN A 263 21.79 20.06 -16.35
C ASN A 263 23.28 20.35 -16.63
N ASP A 264 23.69 20.27 -17.89
CA ASP A 264 25.10 20.37 -18.29
C ASP A 264 25.71 21.75 -17.99
N GLU A 265 24.93 22.82 -18.10
CA GLU A 265 25.37 24.18 -17.77
C GLU A 265 25.73 24.30 -16.29
N LEU A 266 24.87 23.77 -15.41
CA LEU A 266 25.11 23.77 -13.98
C LEU A 266 26.32 22.91 -13.59
N VAL A 267 26.50 21.77 -14.25
CA VAL A 267 27.71 20.94 -14.07
C VAL A 267 28.97 21.74 -14.38
N LYS A 268 29.00 22.49 -15.50
CA LYS A 268 30.14 23.34 -15.88
C LYS A 268 30.42 24.45 -14.85
N ILE A 269 29.38 25.11 -14.33
CA ILE A 269 29.52 26.14 -13.29
C ILE A 269 30.14 25.56 -12.02
N ILE A 270 29.65 24.41 -11.57
CA ILE A 270 30.15 23.73 -10.37
C ILE A 270 31.58 23.23 -10.57
N GLU A 271 31.90 22.69 -11.75
CA GLU A 271 33.27 22.29 -12.10
C GLU A 271 34.21 23.50 -12.07
N LYS A 272 33.82 24.63 -12.68
CA LYS A 272 34.61 25.87 -12.67
C LYS A 272 34.81 26.42 -11.25
N ALA A 273 33.80 26.37 -10.39
CA ALA A 273 33.95 26.75 -8.99
C ALA A 273 34.92 25.80 -8.26
N ASN A 274 34.80 24.50 -8.51
CA ASN A 274 35.61 23.48 -7.85
C ASN A 274 37.07 23.50 -8.30
N THR A 275 37.39 23.86 -9.55
CA THR A 275 38.78 24.02 -9.98
C THR A 275 39.48 25.16 -9.24
N GLN A 276 38.74 26.19 -8.83
CA GLN A 276 39.29 27.31 -8.06
C GLN A 276 39.42 27.01 -6.56
N ASN A 277 38.39 26.44 -5.93
CA ASN A 277 38.32 26.33 -4.46
C ASN A 277 38.40 24.90 -3.90
N GLN A 278 38.32 23.87 -4.76
CA GLN A 278 38.34 22.44 -4.42
C GLN A 278 37.29 21.99 -3.38
N ARG A 279 36.24 22.80 -3.18
CA ARG A 279 35.20 22.61 -2.15
C ARG A 279 33.79 22.66 -2.72
N SER A 280 33.64 22.83 -4.03
CA SER A 280 32.35 23.00 -4.69
C SER A 280 31.82 21.69 -5.26
N GLY A 281 30.51 21.52 -5.27
CA GLY A 281 29.90 20.26 -5.69
C GLY A 281 28.41 20.14 -5.37
N PHE A 282 27.83 19.03 -5.79
CA PHE A 282 26.43 18.70 -5.56
C PHE A 282 26.24 17.92 -4.26
N VAL A 283 25.22 18.27 -3.48
CA VAL A 283 24.80 17.50 -2.30
C VAL A 283 23.39 16.95 -2.55
N GLU A 284 23.25 15.63 -2.52
CA GLU A 284 21.94 15.01 -2.60
C GLU A 284 21.17 15.18 -1.28
N ILE A 285 19.97 15.76 -1.36
CA ILE A 285 19.08 16.02 -0.22
C ILE A 285 17.74 15.29 -0.39
N ASP A 286 17.08 15.00 0.73
CA ASP A 286 15.74 14.39 0.74
C ASP A 286 14.65 15.44 0.43
N SER A 287 14.69 16.57 1.12
CA SER A 287 13.85 17.75 0.90
C SER A 287 14.50 18.98 1.53
N PHE A 288 14.02 20.18 1.18
CA PHE A 288 14.40 21.43 1.83
C PHE A 288 14.24 21.34 3.36
N ASP A 289 13.02 21.02 3.83
CA ASP A 289 12.70 20.90 5.25
C ASP A 289 13.62 19.94 6.01
N TYR A 290 13.87 18.76 5.45
CA TYR A 290 14.69 17.74 6.12
C TYR A 290 16.16 18.16 6.21
N PHE A 291 16.70 18.73 5.14
CA PHE A 291 18.10 19.13 5.09
C PHE A 291 18.39 20.35 5.97
N LEU A 292 17.50 21.34 5.99
CA LEU A 292 17.63 22.49 6.91
C LEU A 292 17.54 22.04 8.37
N HIS A 293 16.67 21.06 8.68
CA HIS A 293 16.62 20.46 10.00
C HIS A 293 17.93 19.72 10.36
N GLU A 294 18.56 19.00 9.41
CA GLU A 294 19.88 18.38 9.63
C GLU A 294 20.97 19.44 9.91
N LEU A 295 20.96 20.57 9.20
CA LEU A 295 21.89 21.69 9.44
C LEU A 295 21.64 22.36 10.80
N TYR A 296 20.38 22.56 11.16
CA TYR A 296 19.97 23.06 12.47
C TYR A 296 20.44 22.13 13.60
N LYS A 297 20.22 20.81 13.47
CA LYS A 297 20.64 19.80 14.46
C LYS A 297 22.15 19.71 14.60
N ILE A 298 22.89 19.68 13.49
CA ILE A 298 24.36 19.57 13.54
C ILE A 298 25.01 20.85 14.11
N SER A 299 24.29 21.97 14.07
CA SER A 299 24.68 23.24 14.69
C SER A 299 24.34 23.34 16.17
N GLU A 300 23.83 22.25 16.78
CA GLU A 300 23.54 22.14 18.21
C GLU A 300 22.57 23.22 18.72
N LEU A 301 21.59 23.58 17.87
CA LEU A 301 20.53 24.53 18.20
C LEU A 301 19.33 23.81 18.83
N GLU A 302 18.70 24.43 19.82
CA GLU A 302 17.57 23.87 20.57
C GLU A 302 16.43 24.89 20.76
N VAL A 303 15.71 25.16 19.67
CA VAL A 303 14.53 26.02 19.65
C VAL A 303 13.27 25.19 19.88
N VAL A 304 12.62 25.38 21.03
CA VAL A 304 11.47 24.58 21.49
C VAL A 304 10.36 24.42 20.43
N GLN A 305 10.04 25.50 19.70
CA GLN A 305 9.01 25.44 18.65
C GLN A 305 9.42 24.48 17.51
N ILE A 306 10.68 24.55 17.06
CA ILE A 306 11.23 23.69 16.00
C ILE A 306 11.26 22.25 16.49
N GLU A 307 11.68 22.00 17.73
CA GLU A 307 11.73 20.66 18.32
C GLU A 307 10.35 20.00 18.37
N ASN A 308 9.31 20.75 18.76
CA ASN A 308 7.94 20.24 18.81
C ASN A 308 7.42 19.86 17.41
N ILE A 309 7.72 20.67 16.39
CA ILE A 309 7.33 20.39 15.00
C ILE A 309 8.18 19.24 14.43
N ALA A 310 9.48 19.16 14.75
CA ALA A 310 10.36 18.08 14.31
C ALA A 310 9.94 16.72 14.86
N LYS A 311 9.56 16.67 16.14
CA LYS A 311 9.05 15.47 16.83
C LYS A 311 7.78 14.91 16.20
N THR A 312 6.94 15.76 15.61
CA THR A 312 5.75 15.32 14.87
C THR A 312 6.06 15.02 13.41
N THR A 313 6.90 15.82 12.75
CA THR A 313 7.11 15.79 11.30
C THR A 313 8.14 14.74 10.86
N PHE A 314 9.26 14.62 11.58
CA PHE A 314 10.38 13.77 11.20
C PHE A 314 10.46 12.46 12.00
N GLU A 315 10.09 12.48 13.29
CA GLU A 315 10.18 11.30 14.15
C GLU A 315 8.97 10.34 14.03
N GLN A 316 7.92 10.71 13.29
CA GLN A 316 6.72 9.88 13.10
C GLN A 316 6.87 8.71 12.12
N ARG A 317 8.09 8.27 11.79
CA ARG A 317 8.31 6.83 11.56
C ARG A 317 8.57 6.13 12.88
N LYS A 318 7.64 6.24 13.82
CA LYS A 318 7.69 5.41 15.03
C LYS A 318 7.32 3.98 14.62
N PRO A 319 8.06 2.95 15.07
CA PRO A 319 7.49 1.62 15.17
C PRO A 319 6.14 1.75 15.85
N PHE A 320 5.13 1.07 15.35
CA PHE A 320 3.82 1.04 16.00
C PHE A 320 4.00 0.56 17.45
N LYS A 321 3.90 1.48 18.42
CA LYS A 321 4.04 1.18 19.85
C LYS A 321 2.64 1.17 20.44
N ILE A 322 2.25 0.03 21.02
CA ILE A 322 1.00 -0.07 21.78
C ILE A 322 1.34 -0.17 23.27
N ASN A 323 0.62 0.61 24.09
CA ASN A 323 0.68 0.52 25.54
C ASN A 323 0.25 -0.88 26.00
N GLN A 324 1.13 -1.56 26.75
CA GLN A 324 0.88 -2.91 27.19
C GLN A 324 0.27 -2.92 28.59
N PRO A 325 -0.80 -3.69 28.82
CA PRO A 325 -1.18 -4.03 30.19
C PRO A 325 -0.12 -4.95 30.80
N HIS A 326 0.42 -4.59 31.96
CA HIS A 326 1.21 -5.47 32.83
C HIS A 326 0.29 -6.55 33.46
N SER A 327 -0.33 -7.38 32.63
CA SER A 327 -1.10 -8.52 33.10
C SER A 327 -0.20 -9.74 33.20
N ALA A 328 -0.28 -10.45 34.33
CA ALA A 328 0.34 -11.74 34.56
C ALA A 328 -0.29 -12.82 33.64
N THR A 329 0.09 -12.84 32.37
CA THR A 329 -0.38 -13.83 31.41
C THR A 329 0.57 -15.03 31.35
N THR A 330 -0.02 -16.20 31.08
CA THR A 330 0.75 -17.40 30.72
C THR A 330 1.48 -17.18 29.40
N PRO A 331 2.73 -17.68 29.22
CA PRO A 331 3.45 -17.57 27.96
C PRO A 331 2.62 -18.07 26.78
N ILE A 332 2.53 -17.26 25.72
CA ILE A 332 1.83 -17.65 24.48
C ILE A 332 2.82 -18.44 23.62
N LEU A 333 2.54 -19.71 23.37
CA LEU A 333 3.38 -20.54 22.50
C LEU A 333 3.17 -20.15 21.03
N LEU A 334 4.27 -19.87 20.32
CA LEU A 334 4.25 -19.57 18.90
C LEU A 334 4.68 -20.79 18.08
N ASN A 335 4.53 -20.71 16.77
CA ASN A 335 5.01 -21.72 15.83
C ASN A 335 6.36 -21.35 15.18
N ALA A 336 7.08 -20.40 15.79
CA ALA A 336 8.36 -19.85 15.33
C ALA A 336 9.52 -20.42 16.15
N ILE A 337 10.65 -20.69 15.52
CA ILE A 337 11.90 -21.11 16.16
C ILE A 337 12.97 -20.09 15.77
N LYS A 338 13.66 -19.48 16.75
CA LYS A 338 14.72 -18.51 16.47
C LYS A 338 15.97 -19.23 15.97
N ALA A 339 16.66 -18.69 14.97
CA ALA A 339 17.99 -19.14 14.61
C ALA A 339 19.03 -18.67 15.64
N LYS A 340 19.85 -19.57 16.17
CA LYS A 340 21.06 -19.24 16.95
C LYS A 340 22.11 -18.59 16.05
N SER A 341 22.25 -19.11 14.82
CA SER A 341 23.16 -18.59 13.80
C SER A 341 22.62 -18.87 12.40
N PHE A 342 23.04 -18.05 11.43
CA PHE A 342 22.73 -18.22 10.01
C PHE A 342 23.85 -17.58 9.18
N PRO A 343 23.98 -17.93 7.88
CA PRO A 343 25.02 -17.35 7.03
C PRO A 343 24.89 -15.82 6.92
N LYS A 344 26.00 -15.09 7.01
CA LYS A 344 26.04 -13.64 6.78
C LYS A 344 26.82 -13.24 5.52
N SER A 345 27.37 -14.24 4.84
CA SER A 345 28.09 -14.12 3.58
C SER A 345 27.65 -15.22 2.62
N VAL A 346 27.96 -15.03 1.35
CA VAL A 346 27.69 -15.96 0.23
C VAL A 346 28.91 -16.03 -0.68
N PHE A 347 29.05 -17.10 -1.44
CA PHE A 347 29.93 -17.05 -2.61
C PHE A 347 29.27 -16.23 -3.72
N ALA A 348 30.06 -15.45 -4.45
CA ALA A 348 29.63 -14.61 -5.55
C ALA A 348 30.60 -14.75 -6.73
N THR A 349 30.06 -14.87 -7.94
CA THR A 349 30.84 -14.94 -9.18
C THR A 349 30.02 -14.42 -10.37
N LYS A 350 30.63 -14.34 -11.55
CA LYS A 350 29.97 -14.01 -12.82
C LYS A 350 30.02 -15.21 -13.75
N VAL A 351 28.94 -15.40 -14.51
CA VAL A 351 28.80 -16.51 -15.46
C VAL A 351 28.45 -16.01 -16.87
N ASN A 352 28.89 -16.75 -17.89
CA ASN A 352 28.74 -16.43 -19.32
C ASN A 352 27.32 -16.57 -19.88
N PHE A 353 26.35 -16.99 -19.07
CA PHE A 353 24.95 -17.08 -19.44
C PHE A 353 24.09 -16.11 -18.60
N GLN A 354 23.84 -14.92 -19.12
CA GLN A 354 22.93 -13.93 -18.54
C GLN A 354 21.92 -13.42 -19.55
N GLY A 355 20.74 -13.02 -19.08
CA GLY A 355 19.65 -12.52 -19.92
C GLY A 355 18.44 -13.45 -19.94
N GLU A 356 17.75 -13.52 -21.08
CA GLU A 356 16.54 -14.31 -21.23
C GLU A 356 16.83 -15.81 -21.04
N GLY A 357 15.96 -16.49 -20.27
CA GLY A 357 16.14 -17.92 -19.98
C GLY A 357 17.24 -18.28 -18.96
N GLN A 358 18.00 -17.31 -18.43
CA GLN A 358 19.11 -17.56 -17.48
C GLN A 358 18.70 -18.39 -16.26
N TRP A 359 17.49 -18.16 -15.73
CA TRP A 359 16.98 -18.91 -14.58
C TRP A 359 16.69 -20.37 -14.92
N ARG A 360 16.18 -20.66 -16.12
CA ARG A 360 15.94 -22.04 -16.56
C ARG A 360 17.26 -22.80 -16.67
N LYS A 361 18.24 -22.20 -17.36
CA LYS A 361 19.59 -22.77 -17.52
C LYS A 361 20.27 -23.00 -16.16
N LEU A 362 20.20 -22.02 -15.25
CA LEU A 362 20.74 -22.20 -13.89
C LEU A 362 20.11 -23.41 -13.17
N ARG A 363 18.78 -23.58 -13.29
CA ARG A 363 18.06 -24.69 -12.65
C ARG A 363 18.42 -26.05 -13.25
N GLU A 364 18.73 -26.10 -14.54
CA GLU A 364 19.22 -27.31 -15.22
C GLU A 364 20.63 -27.68 -14.72
N ILE A 365 21.55 -26.71 -14.64
CA ILE A 365 22.94 -26.91 -14.19
C ILE A 365 22.99 -27.45 -12.75
N ILE A 366 22.22 -26.86 -11.83
CA ILE A 366 22.25 -27.24 -10.41
C ILE A 366 21.27 -28.38 -10.06
N LYS A 367 20.61 -28.98 -11.06
CA LYS A 367 19.63 -30.05 -10.85
C LYS A 367 20.30 -31.23 -10.17
N GLU A 368 19.70 -31.71 -9.08
CA GLU A 368 20.20 -32.86 -8.27
C GLU A 368 21.61 -32.67 -7.65
N LYS A 369 22.23 -31.49 -7.77
CA LYS A 369 23.50 -31.15 -7.12
C LYS A 369 23.27 -30.59 -5.73
N ASN A 370 24.23 -30.68 -4.81
CA ASN A 370 24.12 -30.10 -3.46
C ASN A 370 24.52 -28.60 -3.40
N ILE A 371 24.06 -27.81 -4.38
CA ILE A 371 24.34 -26.37 -4.49
C ILE A 371 23.03 -25.59 -4.53
N VAL A 372 23.00 -24.46 -3.84
CA VAL A 372 21.95 -23.43 -3.94
C VAL A 372 22.51 -22.23 -4.69
N ALA A 373 21.76 -21.70 -5.65
CA ALA A 373 22.23 -20.61 -6.50
C ALA A 373 21.10 -19.65 -6.89
N GLY A 374 21.43 -18.37 -7.02
CA GLY A 374 20.49 -17.36 -7.53
C GLY A 374 21.18 -16.08 -8.03
N PHE A 375 20.54 -15.38 -8.98
CA PHE A 375 21.09 -14.16 -9.55
C PHE A 375 20.73 -12.90 -8.75
N PHE A 376 21.70 -12.00 -8.60
CA PHE A 376 21.50 -10.65 -8.06
C PHE A 376 22.47 -9.66 -8.71
N LYS A 377 21.96 -8.54 -9.27
CA LYS A 377 22.76 -7.47 -9.90
C LYS A 377 23.87 -7.97 -10.85
N LYS A 378 23.53 -8.86 -11.78
CA LYS A 378 24.46 -9.48 -12.75
C LYS A 378 25.55 -10.38 -12.14
N GLU A 379 25.38 -10.83 -10.91
CA GLU A 379 26.23 -11.83 -10.27
C GLU A 379 25.41 -13.06 -9.89
N LEU A 380 26.05 -14.22 -9.87
CA LEU A 380 25.53 -15.47 -9.36
C LEU A 380 25.98 -15.65 -7.91
N LEU A 381 25.03 -15.78 -7.00
CA LEU A 381 25.25 -16.00 -5.57
C LEU A 381 25.01 -17.47 -5.22
N LEU A 382 25.88 -18.06 -4.41
CA LEU A 382 25.99 -19.51 -4.24
C LEU A 382 26.16 -19.92 -2.76
N PHE A 383 25.55 -21.04 -2.39
CA PHE A 383 25.91 -21.87 -1.23
C PHE A 383 26.27 -23.28 -1.71
N GLY A 384 27.38 -23.82 -1.22
CA GLY A 384 27.94 -25.11 -1.66
C GLY A 384 29.43 -25.17 -1.32
N PHE A 385 30.03 -26.36 -1.41
CA PHE A 385 31.47 -26.48 -1.28
C PHE A 385 32.15 -25.80 -2.47
N GLU A 386 33.20 -25.01 -2.21
CA GLU A 386 33.89 -24.26 -3.27
C GLU A 386 34.44 -25.18 -4.36
N SER A 387 34.96 -26.35 -3.99
CA SER A 387 35.43 -27.38 -4.93
C SER A 387 34.32 -27.86 -5.86
N GLU A 388 33.14 -28.19 -5.33
CA GLU A 388 31.98 -28.61 -6.13
C GLU A 388 31.48 -27.49 -7.04
N ILE A 389 31.45 -26.25 -6.54
CA ILE A 389 31.06 -25.07 -7.33
C ILE A 389 32.03 -24.91 -8.51
N LYS A 390 33.34 -24.99 -8.29
CA LYS A 390 34.35 -24.90 -9.36
C LYS A 390 34.18 -26.00 -10.41
N THR A 391 33.91 -27.23 -9.98
CA THR A 391 33.68 -28.35 -10.92
C THR A 391 32.39 -28.18 -11.72
N ILE A 392 31.29 -27.74 -11.10
CA ILE A 392 29.99 -27.62 -11.77
C ILE A 392 29.94 -26.40 -12.71
N PHE A 393 30.64 -25.33 -12.36
CA PHE A 393 30.61 -24.07 -13.11
C PHE A 393 31.84 -23.82 -13.98
N SER A 394 32.79 -24.76 -14.09
CA SER A 394 34.08 -24.57 -14.80
C SER A 394 33.93 -23.89 -16.16
N ASP A 395 32.99 -24.35 -16.98
CA ASP A 395 32.80 -23.91 -18.36
C ASP A 395 31.97 -22.61 -18.47
N TYR A 396 31.52 -22.09 -17.33
CA TYR A 396 30.61 -20.96 -17.25
C TYR A 396 31.19 -19.74 -16.53
N LEU A 397 32.22 -19.89 -15.69
CA LEU A 397 32.79 -18.80 -14.89
C LEU A 397 33.51 -17.77 -15.79
N ILE A 398 33.22 -16.48 -15.55
CA ILE A 398 33.93 -15.34 -16.18
C ILE A 398 34.89 -14.67 -15.18
N ASP A 399 34.68 -14.86 -13.89
CA ASP A 399 35.47 -14.24 -12.82
C ASP A 399 35.63 -15.25 -11.69
N GLU A 400 36.61 -15.01 -10.82
CA GLU A 400 36.88 -15.86 -9.67
C GLU A 400 35.71 -15.88 -8.68
N ILE A 401 35.61 -16.97 -7.91
CA ILE A 401 34.62 -17.10 -6.85
C ILE A 401 35.11 -16.28 -5.64
N LYS A 402 34.32 -15.30 -5.22
CA LYS A 402 34.65 -14.39 -4.12
C LYS A 402 33.64 -14.57 -2.99
N ILE A 403 34.08 -14.37 -1.75
CA ILE A 403 33.16 -14.28 -0.61
C ILE A 403 32.59 -12.86 -0.58
N ARG A 404 31.28 -12.76 -0.42
CA ARG A 404 30.56 -11.49 -0.34
C ARG A 404 29.71 -11.45 0.92
N ASP A 405 29.92 -10.43 1.73
CA ASP A 405 29.06 -10.15 2.88
C ASP A 405 27.68 -9.64 2.43
N ILE A 406 26.66 -10.09 3.14
CA ILE A 406 25.28 -9.65 2.94
C ILE A 406 25.07 -8.35 3.72
N PRO A 407 24.75 -7.24 3.04
CA PRO A 407 24.52 -5.97 3.73
C PRO A 407 23.35 -6.09 4.72
N GLU A 408 23.51 -5.54 5.92
CA GLU A 408 22.52 -5.68 7.00
C GLU A 408 21.11 -5.19 6.61
N ARG A 409 21.01 -4.16 5.75
CA ARG A 409 19.74 -3.68 5.18
C ARG A 409 18.90 -4.80 4.53
N VAL A 410 19.54 -5.85 4.02
CA VAL A 410 18.87 -6.98 3.35
C VAL A 410 18.00 -7.76 4.34
N PHE A 411 18.35 -7.79 5.63
CA PHE A 411 17.60 -8.47 6.68
C PHE A 411 16.33 -7.73 7.11
N TYR A 412 16.09 -6.50 6.64
CA TYR A 412 14.84 -5.79 6.89
C TYR A 412 13.77 -6.07 5.83
N TYR A 413 14.13 -6.67 4.68
CA TYR A 413 13.18 -6.95 3.62
C TYR A 413 12.61 -8.37 3.73
N SER A 414 11.28 -8.48 3.72
CA SER A 414 10.59 -9.78 3.76
C SER A 414 10.73 -10.59 2.45
N ASP A 415 11.10 -9.97 1.33
CA ASP A 415 11.32 -10.56 -0.01
C ASP A 415 12.75 -10.32 -0.52
N SER A 416 13.76 -10.44 0.34
CA SER A 416 15.14 -10.33 -0.15
C SER A 416 15.58 -11.54 -0.98
N TYR A 417 16.47 -11.30 -1.95
CA TYR A 417 17.15 -12.35 -2.72
C TYR A 417 17.84 -13.36 -1.77
N PHE A 418 18.42 -12.84 -0.68
CA PHE A 418 19.14 -13.63 0.30
C PHE A 418 18.21 -14.58 1.06
N LEU A 419 17.04 -14.11 1.46
CA LEU A 419 16.03 -14.97 2.08
C LEU A 419 15.63 -16.10 1.12
N GLY A 420 15.52 -15.83 -0.19
CA GLY A 420 15.30 -16.85 -1.22
C GLY A 420 16.36 -17.95 -1.23
N LEU A 421 17.65 -17.60 -1.12
CA LEU A 421 18.74 -18.58 -0.99
C LEU A 421 18.62 -19.41 0.30
N LEU A 422 18.29 -18.77 1.43
CA LEU A 422 18.06 -19.49 2.70
C LEU A 422 16.89 -20.47 2.60
N TYR A 423 15.79 -20.12 1.92
CA TYR A 423 14.68 -21.04 1.66
C TYR A 423 15.13 -22.28 0.88
N GLU A 424 15.96 -22.11 -0.14
CA GLU A 424 16.50 -23.22 -0.92
C GLU A 424 17.48 -24.07 -0.13
N LEU A 425 18.29 -23.46 0.74
CA LEU A 425 19.19 -24.16 1.65
C LEU A 425 18.41 -25.07 2.60
N VAL A 426 17.38 -24.55 3.25
CA VAL A 426 16.52 -25.35 4.14
C VAL A 426 15.78 -26.44 3.38
N GLU A 427 15.25 -26.15 2.19
CA GLU A 427 14.57 -27.14 1.35
C GLU A 427 15.49 -28.31 0.97
N LYS A 428 16.71 -28.04 0.52
CA LYS A 428 17.68 -29.09 0.18
C LYS A 428 18.12 -29.89 1.40
N SER A 429 18.42 -29.24 2.52
CA SER A 429 18.79 -29.94 3.75
C SER A 429 17.65 -30.84 4.25
N LEU A 430 16.39 -30.36 4.24
CA LEU A 430 15.23 -31.20 4.58
C LEU A 430 15.09 -32.44 3.70
N ILE A 431 15.40 -32.33 2.40
CA ILE A 431 15.34 -33.47 1.48
C ILE A 431 16.52 -34.43 1.71
N ASN A 432 17.73 -33.89 1.71
CA ASN A 432 18.98 -34.67 1.69
C ASN A 432 19.31 -35.28 3.07
N ASP A 433 19.17 -34.49 4.14
CA ASP A 433 19.66 -34.87 5.48
C ASP A 433 18.56 -35.47 6.36
N PHE A 434 17.31 -35.03 6.16
CA PHE A 434 16.16 -35.42 6.96
C PHE A 434 15.19 -36.37 6.25
N GLY A 435 15.35 -36.59 4.93
CA GLY A 435 14.55 -37.54 4.16
C GLY A 435 13.11 -37.09 3.83
N PHE A 436 12.82 -35.79 3.92
CA PHE A 436 11.51 -35.25 3.58
C PHE A 436 11.26 -35.25 2.07
N LYS A 437 9.99 -35.35 1.68
CA LYS A 437 9.54 -35.13 0.30
C LYS A 437 8.78 -33.81 0.18
N SER A 438 9.17 -32.99 -0.80
CA SER A 438 8.46 -31.76 -1.16
C SER A 438 7.28 -32.09 -2.09
N PHE A 439 6.08 -31.60 -1.78
CA PHE A 439 4.89 -31.79 -2.62
C PHE A 439 4.28 -30.47 -3.13
N LYS A 440 4.79 -29.34 -2.64
CA LYS A 440 4.40 -28.02 -3.13
C LYS A 440 5.53 -27.02 -2.94
N ARG A 441 5.93 -26.40 -4.05
CA ARG A 441 7.01 -25.41 -4.12
C ARG A 441 6.50 -24.11 -4.74
N GLY A 442 6.33 -23.07 -3.92
CA GLY A 442 6.06 -21.69 -4.35
C GLY A 442 7.01 -20.71 -3.62
N ASN A 443 7.15 -19.47 -4.10
CA ASN A 443 8.22 -18.55 -3.67
C ASN A 443 8.45 -18.42 -2.15
N ARG A 444 7.38 -18.51 -1.34
CA ARG A 444 7.44 -18.49 0.14
C ARG A 444 6.67 -19.64 0.80
N ILE A 445 6.16 -20.58 -0.01
CA ILE A 445 5.35 -21.70 0.46
C ILE A 445 6.07 -22.96 0.04
N ARG A 446 6.66 -23.66 1.02
CA ARG A 446 7.32 -24.94 0.81
C ARG A 446 6.67 -25.97 1.74
N LYS A 447 6.08 -27.02 1.17
CA LYS A 447 5.38 -28.05 1.94
C LYS A 447 6.05 -29.40 1.83
N PHE A 448 6.24 -30.03 2.99
CA PHE A 448 6.94 -31.29 3.13
C PHE A 448 6.12 -32.29 3.93
N PHE A 449 6.38 -33.56 3.65
CA PHE A 449 5.88 -34.69 4.42
C PHE A 449 6.95 -35.78 4.48
N LEU A 450 6.78 -36.72 5.41
CA LEU A 450 7.54 -37.95 5.46
C LEU A 450 6.61 -39.11 5.11
N ILE A 451 7.15 -40.14 4.45
CA ILE A 451 6.36 -41.33 4.08
C ILE A 451 5.90 -42.08 5.34
N ASN A 452 6.73 -42.12 6.39
CA ASN A 452 6.42 -42.80 7.64
C ASN A 452 5.48 -42.03 8.58
N THR A 453 5.06 -40.81 8.23
CA THR A 453 4.06 -40.03 8.99
C THR A 453 2.65 -40.24 8.46
N LEU A 454 2.35 -41.48 8.09
CA LEU A 454 1.06 -41.93 7.59
C LEU A 454 -0.01 -41.66 8.66
N LEU A 455 -0.98 -40.83 8.34
CA LEU A 455 -2.22 -40.74 9.10
C LEU A 455 -3.08 -41.93 8.65
N GLN A 456 -2.98 -43.06 9.36
CA GLN A 456 -3.84 -44.21 9.08
C GLN A 456 -5.31 -43.78 9.22
N MET A 457 -6.00 -43.68 8.08
CA MET A 457 -7.40 -43.25 7.99
C MET A 457 -8.36 -44.07 8.85
N GLN A 458 -8.00 -45.31 9.17
CA GLN A 458 -8.85 -46.22 9.93
C GLN A 458 -8.70 -46.07 11.45
N GLN A 459 -7.62 -45.49 12.00
CA GLN A 459 -7.34 -45.61 13.46
C GLN A 459 -7.63 -44.37 14.30
N THR A 460 -7.76 -43.17 13.75
CA THR A 460 -8.10 -42.01 14.57
C THR A 460 -9.60 -41.92 14.78
N LYS A 461 -10.03 -42.18 16.03
CA LYS A 461 -11.39 -41.96 16.56
C LYS A 461 -11.97 -40.61 16.10
N GLU A 462 -11.13 -39.60 15.97
CA GLU A 462 -11.45 -38.25 15.48
C GLU A 462 -11.95 -38.20 14.02
N ILE A 463 -11.31 -38.91 13.09
CA ILE A 463 -11.77 -38.93 11.70
C ILE A 463 -13.09 -39.69 11.62
N ARG A 464 -13.24 -40.79 12.38
CA ARG A 464 -14.51 -41.55 12.48
C ARG A 464 -15.65 -40.72 13.08
N GLU A 465 -15.41 -39.93 14.13
CA GLU A 465 -16.41 -39.03 14.75
C GLU A 465 -16.81 -37.88 13.81
N ILE A 466 -15.85 -37.30 13.07
CA ILE A 466 -16.12 -36.30 12.03
C ILE A 466 -16.92 -36.93 10.86
N HIS A 467 -16.59 -38.17 10.48
CA HIS A 467 -17.27 -38.96 9.45
C HIS A 467 -18.72 -39.26 9.82
N GLN A 468 -19.02 -39.45 11.11
CA GLN A 468 -20.39 -39.64 11.61
C GLN A 468 -21.19 -38.32 11.69
N LYS A 469 -20.55 -37.18 11.98
CA LYS A 469 -21.24 -35.88 12.14
C LYS A 469 -21.46 -35.08 10.84
N PHE A 470 -20.68 -35.30 9.78
CA PHE A 470 -20.68 -34.45 8.57
C PHE A 470 -20.69 -35.22 7.23
N ARG A 471 -21.72 -36.06 6.97
CA ARG A 471 -22.04 -36.74 5.67
C ARG A 471 -20.94 -37.68 5.08
N PRO A 472 -21.31 -38.57 4.11
CA PRO A 472 -20.63 -39.86 3.93
C PRO A 472 -19.53 -39.86 2.85
N ASN A 473 -18.58 -40.80 3.04
CA ASN A 473 -17.56 -41.29 2.10
C ASN A 473 -16.37 -40.36 1.81
N ILE A 474 -15.39 -40.37 2.71
CA ILE A 474 -13.99 -40.30 2.26
C ILE A 474 -13.72 -41.64 1.55
N PRO A 475 -13.44 -41.65 0.24
CA PRO A 475 -13.30 -42.90 -0.48
C PRO A 475 -12.06 -43.66 0.02
N SER A 476 -12.19 -44.98 0.16
CA SER A 476 -11.18 -45.91 0.69
C SER A 476 -9.88 -45.98 -0.13
N ASN A 477 -9.81 -45.23 -1.23
CA ASN A 477 -8.69 -45.16 -2.15
C ASN A 477 -7.72 -43.99 -1.87
N LEU A 478 -7.92 -43.21 -0.81
CA LEU A 478 -7.06 -42.10 -0.44
C LEU A 478 -6.12 -42.44 0.72
N ILE A 479 -4.95 -41.81 0.74
CA ILE A 479 -3.95 -41.85 1.81
C ILE A 479 -3.68 -40.41 2.25
N VAL A 480 -3.69 -40.18 3.57
CA VAL A 480 -3.34 -38.89 4.17
C VAL A 480 -2.03 -39.01 4.92
N TYR A 481 -1.11 -38.09 4.67
CA TYR A 481 0.13 -37.94 5.41
C TYR A 481 0.05 -36.68 6.28
N ASP A 482 0.57 -36.76 7.49
CA ASP A 482 0.93 -35.54 8.22
C ASP A 482 2.01 -34.81 7.41
N ALA A 483 1.83 -33.49 7.28
CA ALA A 483 2.76 -32.63 6.58
C ALA A 483 3.00 -31.34 7.39
N PHE A 484 3.97 -30.54 6.97
CA PHE A 484 4.06 -29.14 7.39
C PHE A 484 4.46 -28.24 6.22
N GLU A 485 4.07 -26.98 6.33
CA GLU A 485 4.62 -25.88 5.56
C GLU A 485 5.68 -25.19 6.42
N PHE A 486 6.81 -24.83 5.83
CA PHE A 486 7.78 -23.97 6.52
C PHE A 486 7.84 -22.58 5.89
N LYS A 487 8.11 -21.60 6.74
CA LYS A 487 8.37 -20.21 6.36
C LYS A 487 9.62 -19.71 7.08
N LEU A 488 10.47 -18.98 6.38
CA LEU A 488 11.56 -18.18 6.93
C LEU A 488 11.19 -16.70 6.89
N GLU A 489 11.54 -15.98 7.95
CA GLU A 489 11.31 -14.54 8.04
C GLU A 489 12.36 -13.88 8.94
N PHE A 490 12.81 -12.70 8.55
CA PHE A 490 13.61 -11.84 9.43
C PHE A 490 12.69 -10.95 10.24
N ILE A 491 12.86 -10.95 11.56
CA ILE A 491 12.16 -10.05 12.49
C ILE A 491 13.23 -9.33 13.30
N ASN A 492 13.33 -8.01 13.15
CA ASN A 492 14.38 -7.19 13.78
C ASN A 492 15.79 -7.74 13.53
N LYS A 493 16.12 -8.08 12.27
CA LYS A 493 17.40 -8.67 11.80
C LYS A 493 17.66 -10.12 12.24
N GLU A 494 16.82 -10.68 13.10
CA GLU A 494 16.93 -12.06 13.57
C GLU A 494 16.16 -13.00 12.65
N LEU A 495 16.72 -14.17 12.32
CA LEU A 495 16.08 -15.15 11.45
C LEU A 495 15.18 -16.10 12.26
N PHE A 496 13.96 -16.29 11.80
CA PHE A 496 13.00 -17.22 12.39
C PHE A 496 12.54 -18.27 11.39
N PHE A 497 12.46 -19.51 11.85
CA PHE A 497 11.91 -20.66 11.14
C PHE A 497 10.53 -21.01 11.70
N PHE A 498 9.50 -20.89 10.86
CA PHE A 498 8.12 -21.16 11.22
C PHE A 498 7.68 -22.50 10.68
N ILE A 499 6.92 -23.25 11.48
CA ILE A 499 6.28 -24.49 11.08
C ILE A 499 4.76 -24.32 11.11
N LEU A 500 4.09 -24.63 10.02
CA LEU A 500 2.63 -24.67 9.93
C LEU A 500 2.19 -26.09 9.62
N PRO A 501 1.74 -26.88 10.62
CA PRO A 501 1.24 -28.23 10.41
C PRO A 501 0.09 -28.26 9.39
N THR A 502 0.21 -29.11 8.39
CA THR A 502 -0.76 -29.30 7.31
C THR A 502 -0.95 -30.80 7.02
N VAL A 503 -1.54 -31.14 5.88
CA VAL A 503 -1.67 -32.53 5.40
C VAL A 503 -1.32 -32.63 3.93
N HIS A 504 -0.80 -33.79 3.52
CA HIS A 504 -0.64 -34.17 2.12
C HIS A 504 -1.54 -35.37 1.82
N ILE A 505 -2.17 -35.40 0.65
CA ILE A 505 -3.20 -36.39 0.30
C ILE A 505 -2.85 -36.96 -1.07
N LEU A 506 -2.74 -38.29 -1.13
CA LEU A 506 -2.49 -39.07 -2.35
C LEU A 506 -3.58 -40.12 -2.53
N ASN A 507 -3.73 -40.63 -3.75
CA ASN A 507 -4.42 -41.88 -4.00
C ASN A 507 -3.54 -43.06 -3.52
N LYS A 508 -4.12 -44.25 -3.33
CA LYS A 508 -3.40 -45.47 -2.92
C LYS A 508 -2.32 -45.90 -3.90
N ASP A 509 -2.48 -45.58 -5.18
CA ASP A 509 -1.49 -45.78 -6.24
C ASP A 509 -0.36 -44.73 -6.24
N GLY A 510 -0.39 -43.76 -5.31
CA GLY A 510 0.57 -42.67 -5.20
C GLY A 510 0.27 -41.45 -6.07
N SER A 511 -0.78 -41.48 -6.91
CA SER A 511 -1.15 -40.36 -7.78
C SER A 511 -1.87 -39.23 -7.04
N LEU A 512 -1.93 -38.03 -7.65
CA LEU A 512 -2.63 -36.88 -7.07
C LEU A 512 -4.16 -37.04 -7.21
N PRO A 513 -4.93 -36.93 -6.11
CA PRO A 513 -6.39 -36.98 -6.16
C PRO A 513 -6.98 -35.71 -6.80
N ASN A 514 -8.27 -35.77 -7.16
CA ASN A 514 -9.01 -34.60 -7.64
C ASN A 514 -8.85 -33.41 -6.68
N LYS A 515 -8.41 -32.26 -7.21
CA LYS A 515 -8.03 -31.07 -6.44
C LYS A 515 -9.12 -30.57 -5.50
N ASN A 516 -10.38 -30.55 -5.94
CA ASN A 516 -11.50 -30.07 -5.14
C ASN A 516 -11.79 -31.03 -3.97
N ARG A 517 -11.70 -32.34 -4.22
CA ARG A 517 -11.86 -33.38 -3.18
C ARG A 517 -10.76 -33.28 -2.13
N ALA A 518 -9.50 -33.22 -2.55
CA ALA A 518 -8.37 -33.08 -1.63
C ALA A 518 -8.43 -31.79 -0.81
N LYS A 519 -8.79 -30.66 -1.43
CA LYS A 519 -8.97 -29.39 -0.73
C LYS A 519 -10.08 -29.48 0.32
N SER A 520 -11.22 -30.09 -0.03
CA SER A 520 -12.33 -30.27 0.91
C SER A 520 -11.92 -31.11 2.11
N LEU A 521 -11.23 -32.24 1.89
CA LEU A 521 -10.76 -33.11 2.97
C LEU A 521 -9.72 -32.41 3.85
N ALA A 522 -8.74 -31.74 3.25
CA ALA A 522 -7.74 -30.97 4.00
C ALA A 522 -8.40 -29.89 4.87
N ASN A 523 -9.39 -29.16 4.33
CA ASN A 523 -10.11 -28.15 5.09
C ASN A 523 -10.84 -28.74 6.29
N ILE A 524 -11.50 -29.89 6.13
CA ILE A 524 -12.18 -30.59 7.25
C ILE A 524 -11.19 -30.97 8.34
N ILE A 525 -10.01 -31.51 7.97
CA ILE A 525 -8.99 -31.92 8.95
C ILE A 525 -8.43 -30.68 9.67
N LEU A 526 -8.13 -29.60 8.94
CA LEU A 526 -7.49 -28.42 9.50
C LEU A 526 -8.46 -27.56 10.32
N SER A 527 -9.73 -27.42 9.92
CA SER A 527 -10.71 -26.60 10.65
C SER A 527 -11.06 -27.15 12.03
N ASN A 528 -10.87 -28.46 12.24
CA ASN A 528 -11.10 -29.14 13.52
C ASN A 528 -9.82 -29.24 14.40
N ARG A 529 -8.71 -28.63 13.97
CA ARG A 529 -7.42 -28.67 14.69
C ARG A 529 -7.28 -27.45 15.61
N TYR A 530 -8.06 -27.42 16.69
CA TYR A 530 -8.00 -26.39 17.73
C TYR A 530 -6.64 -26.38 18.48
N ASN A 531 -6.39 -25.33 19.28
CA ASN A 531 -5.10 -25.01 19.90
C ASN A 531 -4.36 -26.21 20.53
N ASN A 532 -5.03 -27.03 21.34
CA ASN A 532 -4.40 -28.21 21.96
C ASN A 532 -3.89 -29.22 20.91
N LYS A 533 -4.72 -29.55 19.92
CA LYS A 533 -4.35 -30.48 18.84
C LYS A 533 -3.25 -29.89 17.94
N TYR A 534 -3.33 -28.58 17.67
CA TYR A 534 -2.32 -27.86 16.90
C TYR A 534 -0.96 -27.88 17.60
N GLY A 535 -0.92 -27.57 18.91
CA GLY A 535 0.30 -27.61 19.73
C GLY A 535 0.94 -29.01 19.77
N LYS A 536 0.13 -30.07 19.90
CA LYS A 536 0.63 -31.46 19.81
C LYS A 536 1.32 -31.75 18.46
N LYS A 537 0.78 -31.23 17.36
CA LYS A 537 1.39 -31.38 16.02
C LYS A 537 2.65 -30.56 15.83
N LEU A 538 2.75 -29.36 16.40
CA LEU A 538 4.00 -28.60 16.43
C LEU A 538 5.10 -29.38 17.16
N ASN A 539 4.79 -29.89 18.36
CA ASN A 539 5.74 -30.69 19.15
C ASN A 539 6.15 -31.98 18.44
N PHE A 540 5.24 -32.63 17.73
CA PHE A 540 5.54 -33.79 16.90
C PHE A 540 6.60 -33.46 15.83
N TRP A 541 6.43 -32.37 15.09
CA TRP A 541 7.40 -31.97 14.06
C TRP A 541 8.75 -31.53 14.64
N LEU A 542 8.73 -30.79 15.75
CA LEU A 542 9.96 -30.42 16.45
C LEU A 542 10.76 -31.67 16.89
N LYS A 543 10.08 -32.70 17.42
CA LYS A 543 10.72 -33.96 17.81
C LYS A 543 11.35 -34.68 16.61
N ILE A 544 10.70 -34.67 15.45
CA ILE A 544 11.24 -35.27 14.22
C ILE A 544 12.51 -34.53 13.79
N LEU A 545 12.47 -33.20 13.71
CA LEU A 545 13.61 -32.40 13.30
C LEU A 545 14.78 -32.50 14.29
N LYS A 546 14.51 -32.63 15.60
CA LYS A 546 15.57 -32.80 16.60
C LYS A 546 16.38 -34.10 16.47
N ARG A 547 15.87 -35.12 15.78
CA ARG A 547 16.60 -36.39 15.59
C ARG A 547 17.93 -36.23 14.84
N LYS A 548 18.06 -35.18 14.02
CA LYS A 548 19.20 -34.97 13.11
C LYS A 548 19.94 -33.65 13.38
N LYS A 549 20.00 -33.21 14.64
CA LYS A 549 20.45 -31.87 15.08
C LYS A 549 19.60 -30.77 14.42
N LEU A 550 19.15 -29.77 15.18
CA LEU A 550 18.22 -28.77 14.66
C LEU A 550 18.95 -27.70 13.83
N SER A 551 19.55 -28.13 12.72
CA SER A 551 20.33 -27.29 11.82
C SER A 551 20.15 -27.71 10.36
N PHE A 552 20.26 -26.74 9.46
CA PHE A 552 20.24 -26.94 8.01
C PHE A 552 21.56 -26.48 7.43
N GLU A 553 22.23 -27.32 6.65
CA GLU A 553 23.60 -27.06 6.20
C GLU A 553 23.83 -27.47 4.75
N ILE A 554 24.54 -26.63 4.00
CA ILE A 554 25.03 -26.92 2.65
C ILE A 554 26.40 -26.29 2.48
N GLY A 555 27.43 -27.10 2.19
CA GLY A 555 28.75 -26.62 1.81
C GLY A 555 29.41 -25.67 2.83
N GLY A 556 29.26 -25.96 4.13
CA GLY A 556 29.74 -25.13 5.23
C GLY A 556 28.85 -23.93 5.58
N PHE A 557 27.84 -23.61 4.77
CA PHE A 557 26.83 -22.60 5.12
C PHE A 557 25.72 -23.23 5.95
N LYS A 558 25.52 -22.72 7.16
CA LYS A 558 24.65 -23.36 8.16
C LYS A 558 23.67 -22.39 8.80
N ILE A 559 22.42 -22.84 8.93
CA ILE A 559 21.41 -22.25 9.81
C ILE A 559 21.27 -23.17 11.02
N GLU A 560 21.56 -22.67 12.22
CA GLU A 560 21.38 -23.42 13.47
C GLU A 560 20.20 -22.84 14.24
N LEU A 561 19.24 -23.69 14.63
CA LEU A 561 18.01 -23.28 15.30
C LEU A 561 18.07 -23.47 16.83
N SER A 562 17.25 -22.70 17.53
CA SER A 562 16.98 -22.89 18.97
C SER A 562 16.19 -24.17 19.23
N ASP A 563 16.40 -24.78 20.40
CA ASP A 563 15.80 -26.07 20.73
C ASP A 563 14.28 -26.02 20.97
N TYR A 564 13.70 -24.83 21.08
CA TYR A 564 12.29 -24.66 21.40
C TYR A 564 11.63 -23.65 20.48
N PHE A 565 10.31 -23.78 20.34
CA PHE A 565 9.48 -22.72 19.78
C PHE A 565 9.50 -21.50 20.71
N SER A 566 9.53 -20.32 20.11
CA SER A 566 9.48 -19.04 20.78
C SER A 566 8.15 -18.84 21.52
N THR A 567 8.17 -18.00 22.55
CA THR A 567 6.96 -17.53 23.23
C THR A 567 6.68 -16.05 22.96
N ALA A 568 5.52 -15.57 23.33
CA ALA A 568 5.22 -14.15 23.47
C ALA A 568 4.61 -13.88 24.85
N ALA A 569 4.45 -12.61 25.19
CA ALA A 569 3.88 -12.09 26.44
C ALA A 569 4.74 -12.26 27.69
N LYS A 570 5.24 -13.47 27.93
CA LYS A 570 6.11 -13.79 29.05
C LYS A 570 7.23 -14.70 28.58
N GLN A 571 8.43 -14.46 29.09
CA GLN A 571 9.56 -15.37 28.94
C GLN A 571 9.15 -16.75 29.47
N GLY A 572 9.34 -17.79 28.65
CA GLY A 572 9.19 -19.17 29.09
C GLY A 572 10.35 -19.59 29.99
N LYS A 573 10.97 -20.73 29.70
CA LYS A 573 12.29 -21.07 30.27
C LYS A 573 13.34 -20.07 29.76
N ALA A 574 14.45 -19.89 30.48
CA ALA A 574 15.52 -18.95 30.12
C ALA A 574 15.99 -19.10 28.66
N ASP A 575 16.09 -20.35 28.17
CA ASP A 575 16.61 -20.66 26.84
C ASP A 575 15.59 -20.50 25.68
N ILE A 576 14.36 -20.07 25.97
CA ILE A 576 13.32 -19.89 24.96
C ILE A 576 13.26 -18.43 24.56
N PHE A 577 13.46 -18.11 23.29
CA PHE A 577 13.28 -16.73 22.83
C PHE A 577 11.83 -16.27 23.06
N ALA A 578 11.63 -15.12 23.70
CA ALA A 578 10.31 -14.52 23.85
C ALA A 578 10.22 -13.19 23.11
N PHE A 579 9.10 -13.00 22.40
CA PHE A 579 8.72 -11.69 21.92
C PHE A 579 8.21 -10.86 23.10
N ASN A 580 8.93 -9.79 23.40
CA ASN A 580 8.64 -8.88 24.51
C ASN A 580 7.33 -8.10 24.34
N GLN A 581 6.71 -8.14 23.15
CA GLN A 581 5.52 -7.35 22.85
C GLN A 581 4.38 -8.24 22.39
N TYR A 582 3.24 -8.10 23.07
CA TYR A 582 1.97 -8.70 22.69
C TYR A 582 0.83 -7.74 23.04
N ILE A 583 -0.28 -7.86 22.31
CA ILE A 583 -1.53 -7.17 22.62
C ILE A 583 -2.64 -8.19 22.62
N ARG A 584 -3.43 -8.21 23.68
CA ARG A 584 -4.72 -8.92 23.68
C ARG A 584 -5.79 -7.95 23.22
N LEU A 585 -6.27 -8.15 22.00
CA LEU A 585 -7.47 -7.45 21.54
C LEU A 585 -8.70 -8.16 22.11
N ASN A 586 -9.57 -7.41 22.76
CA ASN A 586 -10.87 -7.91 23.17
C ASN A 586 -11.77 -8.07 21.95
N GLU A 587 -12.71 -9.02 22.01
CA GLU A 587 -13.73 -9.12 20.96
C GLU A 587 -14.51 -7.80 20.88
N PRO A 588 -14.71 -7.26 19.66
CA PRO A 588 -15.35 -5.97 19.49
C PRO A 588 -16.80 -6.06 19.94
N LYS A 589 -17.26 -5.01 20.65
CA LYS A 589 -18.68 -4.84 20.93
C LYS A 589 -19.36 -4.24 19.70
N ILE A 590 -20.62 -4.56 19.50
CA ILE A 590 -21.50 -3.97 18.49
C ILE A 590 -22.70 -3.33 19.18
N TYR A 591 -23.15 -2.21 18.65
CA TYR A 591 -24.31 -1.46 19.12
C TYR A 591 -25.56 -1.91 18.36
N PHE A 592 -26.66 -2.03 19.12
CA PHE A 592 -28.01 -2.26 18.62
C PHE A 592 -28.89 -1.04 18.83
N HIS A 593 -28.31 0.08 19.30
CA HIS A 593 -29.02 1.34 19.40
C HIS A 593 -28.14 2.54 18.98
N TYR A 594 -28.76 3.60 18.43
CA TYR A 594 -28.04 4.79 17.98
C TYR A 594 -27.57 5.68 19.15
N SER A 595 -28.47 5.99 20.09
CA SER A 595 -28.21 6.86 21.25
C SER A 595 -27.93 6.11 22.57
N ASP A 596 -28.66 5.03 22.86
CA ASP A 596 -28.44 4.21 24.05
C ASP A 596 -27.20 3.29 23.91
N PHE A 597 -26.05 3.80 24.38
CA PHE A 597 -24.78 3.06 24.37
C PHE A 597 -24.71 1.90 25.36
N SER A 598 -25.74 1.66 26.17
CA SER A 598 -25.83 0.47 27.04
C SER A 598 -26.26 -0.78 26.24
N LYS A 599 -27.02 -0.59 25.16
CA LYS A 599 -27.48 -1.65 24.23
C LYS A 599 -26.36 -2.12 23.30
N LYS A 600 -25.33 -2.74 23.88
CA LYS A 600 -24.16 -3.28 23.19
C LYS A 600 -23.82 -4.69 23.66
N LEU A 601 -23.48 -5.56 22.73
CA LEU A 601 -23.05 -6.93 23.02
C LEU A 601 -21.91 -7.36 22.09
N ILE A 602 -21.22 -8.43 22.46
CA ILE A 602 -20.21 -9.07 21.60
C ILE A 602 -20.89 -10.01 20.59
N ARG A 603 -21.93 -10.73 21.01
CA ARG A 603 -22.61 -11.76 20.20
C ARG A 603 -23.79 -11.16 19.40
N PRO A 604 -23.75 -11.19 18.06
CA PRO A 604 -24.80 -10.59 17.23
C PRO A 604 -26.19 -11.18 17.43
N LEU A 605 -26.29 -12.51 17.49
CA LEU A 605 -27.59 -13.19 17.61
C LEU A 605 -28.28 -12.86 18.95
N ASN A 606 -27.52 -12.79 20.04
CA ASN A 606 -28.05 -12.41 21.35
C ASN A 606 -28.53 -10.97 21.35
N GLY A 607 -27.76 -10.05 20.76
CA GLY A 607 -28.16 -8.65 20.70
C GLY A 607 -29.37 -8.42 19.81
N LEU A 608 -29.48 -9.07 18.65
CA LEU A 608 -30.70 -9.04 17.86
C LEU A 608 -31.91 -9.59 18.63
N LYS A 609 -31.75 -10.71 19.36
CA LYS A 609 -32.84 -11.31 20.14
C LYS A 609 -33.28 -10.39 21.31
N LEU A 610 -32.35 -9.73 21.97
CA LEU A 610 -32.63 -8.91 23.16
C LEU A 610 -33.06 -7.47 22.82
N PHE A 611 -32.43 -6.85 21.83
CA PHE A 611 -32.57 -5.42 21.54
C PHE A 611 -33.26 -5.13 20.20
N GLY A 612 -33.38 -6.11 19.31
CA GLY A 612 -33.79 -5.89 17.93
C GLY A 612 -32.66 -5.31 17.06
N PRO A 613 -32.95 -5.00 15.79
CA PRO A 613 -31.98 -4.35 14.91
C PRO A 613 -31.76 -2.87 15.29
N LEU A 614 -30.68 -2.29 14.78
CA LEU A 614 -30.28 -0.90 15.08
C LEU A 614 -31.37 0.13 14.76
N GLU A 615 -32.19 -0.12 13.73
CA GLU A 615 -33.28 0.76 13.29
C GLU A 615 -34.38 0.98 14.35
N GLU A 616 -34.53 0.07 15.31
CA GLU A 616 -35.49 0.22 16.41
C GLU A 616 -35.19 1.43 17.31
N SER A 617 -34.01 2.02 17.17
CA SER A 617 -33.62 3.22 17.90
C SER A 617 -34.44 4.47 17.58
N TYR A 618 -35.09 4.51 16.41
CA TYR A 618 -35.75 5.70 15.89
C TYR A 618 -37.21 5.84 16.37
N GLY A 619 -37.69 4.93 17.24
CA GLY A 619 -39.01 4.99 17.86
C GLY A 619 -40.12 4.24 17.10
N HIS A 620 -41.30 4.16 17.72
CA HIS A 620 -42.42 3.27 17.35
C HIS A 620 -43.13 3.58 16.01
N SER A 621 -42.74 4.61 15.26
CA SER A 621 -43.41 4.99 13.99
C SER A 621 -43.08 4.06 12.81
N VAL A 622 -42.15 3.11 12.97
CA VAL A 622 -41.69 2.16 11.91
C VAL A 622 -42.16 0.71 12.16
N ILE A 623 -42.91 0.45 13.23
CA ILE A 623 -43.21 -0.89 13.76
C ILE A 623 -44.11 -1.78 12.86
N ASN A 624 -44.58 -1.26 11.73
CA ASN A 624 -45.28 -2.06 10.72
C ASN A 624 -44.66 -1.92 9.31
N SER A 625 -43.35 -1.73 9.21
CA SER A 625 -42.68 -1.80 7.91
C SER A 625 -42.64 -3.25 7.38
N LYS A 626 -43.05 -3.40 6.13
CA LYS A 626 -43.11 -4.67 5.40
C LYS A 626 -41.83 -4.88 4.61
N ILE A 627 -41.43 -6.15 4.43
CA ILE A 627 -40.40 -6.55 3.47
C ILE A 627 -41.08 -7.41 2.40
N ASN A 628 -41.21 -6.87 1.20
CA ASN A 628 -41.86 -7.50 0.06
C ASN A 628 -40.86 -8.36 -0.73
N LEU A 629 -41.14 -9.65 -0.81
CA LEU A 629 -40.33 -10.59 -1.59
C LEU A 629 -40.96 -10.85 -2.96
N ALA A 630 -40.10 -10.98 -3.96
CA ALA A 630 -40.46 -11.50 -5.29
C ALA A 630 -39.67 -12.78 -5.59
N PHE A 631 -40.25 -13.73 -6.32
CA PHE A 631 -39.62 -15.03 -6.60
C PHE A 631 -39.29 -15.20 -8.08
N ILE A 632 -38.10 -15.72 -8.37
CA ILE A 632 -37.76 -16.36 -9.64
C ILE A 632 -37.46 -17.83 -9.34
N THR A 633 -38.30 -18.73 -9.87
CA THR A 633 -38.23 -20.16 -9.55
C THR A 633 -38.64 -21.01 -10.75
N PRO A 634 -38.12 -22.25 -10.88
CA PRO A 634 -38.73 -23.24 -11.76
C PRO A 634 -40.19 -23.51 -11.38
N ASP A 635 -40.98 -23.93 -12.37
CA ASP A 635 -42.35 -24.42 -12.23
C ASP A 635 -42.50 -25.49 -11.14
N PHE A 636 -41.59 -26.47 -11.07
CA PHE A 636 -41.58 -27.51 -10.04
C PHE A 636 -41.02 -27.05 -8.68
N GLY A 637 -40.48 -25.83 -8.59
CA GLY A 637 -39.77 -25.32 -7.40
C GLY A 637 -40.59 -24.44 -6.46
N PHE A 638 -41.69 -23.86 -6.95
CA PHE A 638 -42.42 -22.80 -6.23
C PHE A 638 -42.88 -23.24 -4.83
N ALA A 639 -43.60 -24.36 -4.72
CA ALA A 639 -44.12 -24.82 -3.43
C ALA A 639 -43.01 -25.11 -2.41
N LYS A 640 -41.90 -25.71 -2.88
CA LYS A 640 -40.74 -26.01 -2.06
C LYS A 640 -40.05 -24.75 -1.56
N LEU A 641 -39.86 -23.76 -2.45
CA LEU A 641 -39.26 -22.48 -2.09
C LEU A 641 -40.15 -21.71 -1.10
N LYS A 642 -41.45 -21.60 -1.39
CA LYS A 642 -42.43 -20.93 -0.53
C LYS A 642 -42.41 -21.50 0.88
N ASN A 643 -42.53 -22.83 1.03
CA ASN A 643 -42.46 -23.48 2.33
C ASN A 643 -41.12 -23.20 3.05
N HIS A 644 -39.99 -23.18 2.32
CA HIS A 644 -38.70 -22.86 2.95
C HIS A 644 -38.63 -21.43 3.48
N ILE A 645 -39.19 -20.44 2.76
CA ILE A 645 -39.26 -19.04 3.20
C ILE A 645 -40.27 -18.85 4.33
N GLU A 646 -41.45 -19.49 4.26
CA GLU A 646 -42.46 -19.43 5.33
C GLU A 646 -41.92 -19.99 6.65
N ASN A 647 -41.04 -20.98 6.59
CA ASN A 647 -40.35 -21.50 7.76
C ASN A 647 -39.46 -20.48 8.48
N LEU A 648 -39.09 -19.36 7.85
CA LEU A 648 -38.41 -18.24 8.51
C LEU A 648 -39.31 -17.54 9.54
N LEU A 649 -40.63 -17.69 9.47
CA LEU A 649 -41.55 -17.14 10.46
C LEU A 649 -41.60 -17.97 11.75
N ASN A 650 -41.12 -19.21 11.69
CA ASN A 650 -41.27 -20.19 12.77
C ASN A 650 -40.02 -20.30 13.66
N THR A 651 -40.26 -20.54 14.96
CA THR A 651 -39.19 -20.79 15.94
C THR A 651 -38.48 -22.14 15.69
N ILE A 652 -37.17 -22.21 15.97
CA ILE A 652 -36.41 -23.47 15.94
C ILE A 652 -35.13 -23.40 16.80
N GLY A 653 -34.83 -24.49 17.50
CA GLY A 653 -33.58 -24.68 18.24
C GLY A 653 -32.44 -25.26 17.39
N PRO A 654 -31.16 -24.92 17.67
CA PRO A 654 -30.01 -25.40 16.89
C PRO A 654 -29.65 -26.87 17.18
N LYS A 655 -29.23 -27.58 16.13
CA LYS A 655 -28.74 -28.97 16.22
C LYS A 655 -27.21 -29.05 16.30
N SER A 656 -26.49 -28.02 15.89
CA SER A 656 -25.03 -27.91 15.90
C SER A 656 -24.56 -26.60 16.53
N GLU A 657 -23.25 -26.48 16.80
CA GLU A 657 -22.64 -25.22 17.28
C GLU A 657 -23.37 -24.58 18.48
N LYS A 658 -23.85 -25.40 19.43
CA LYS A 658 -24.69 -24.96 20.57
C LYS A 658 -24.05 -23.90 21.47
N GLU A 659 -22.73 -23.74 21.41
CA GLU A 659 -21.99 -22.69 22.09
C GLU A 659 -22.22 -21.30 21.46
N TYR A 660 -22.47 -21.26 20.14
CA TYR A 660 -22.62 -20.04 19.35
C TYR A 660 -24.07 -19.80 18.88
N LEU A 661 -24.74 -20.81 18.35
CA LEU A 661 -26.11 -20.70 17.88
C LEU A 661 -27.08 -20.70 19.06
N ILE A 662 -28.08 -19.83 18.98
CA ILE A 662 -29.21 -19.77 19.91
C ILE A 662 -30.50 -20.14 19.16
N GLU A 663 -31.56 -20.41 19.92
CA GLU A 663 -32.91 -20.54 19.35
C GLU A 663 -33.26 -19.34 18.47
N TYR A 664 -33.68 -19.63 17.25
CA TYR A 664 -34.19 -18.65 16.30
C TYR A 664 -35.67 -18.41 16.58
N PRO A 665 -36.12 -17.18 16.93
CA PRO A 665 -37.50 -16.93 17.35
C PRO A 665 -38.47 -16.63 16.19
N GLY A 666 -38.00 -16.54 14.94
CA GLY A 666 -38.81 -16.15 13.77
C GLY A 666 -38.44 -14.75 13.25
N PHE A 667 -38.66 -14.50 11.96
CA PHE A 667 -38.20 -13.29 11.26
C PHE A 667 -38.75 -12.02 11.91
N ASP A 668 -40.07 -11.93 12.03
CA ASP A 668 -40.77 -10.75 12.54
C ASP A 668 -40.38 -10.46 14.00
N ALA A 669 -40.20 -11.50 14.81
CA ALA A 669 -39.76 -11.38 16.20
C ALA A 669 -38.34 -10.79 16.32
N VAL A 670 -37.42 -11.20 15.44
CA VAL A 670 -36.03 -10.72 15.42
C VAL A 670 -35.92 -9.31 14.86
N TYR A 671 -36.51 -9.07 13.69
CA TYR A 671 -36.25 -7.87 12.89
C TYR A 671 -37.33 -6.80 13.01
N LYS A 672 -38.42 -7.08 13.72
CA LYS A 672 -39.54 -6.15 13.95
C LYS A 672 -40.19 -5.63 12.66
N LYS A 673 -40.13 -6.45 11.59
CA LYS A 673 -40.72 -6.19 10.29
C LYS A 673 -41.48 -7.41 9.79
N GLN A 674 -42.58 -7.18 9.09
CA GLN A 674 -43.39 -8.27 8.54
C GLN A 674 -42.80 -8.74 7.21
N LEU A 675 -42.52 -10.04 7.09
CA LEU A 675 -42.05 -10.63 5.84
C LEU A 675 -43.24 -10.99 4.92
N ILE A 676 -43.38 -10.28 3.81
CA ILE A 676 -44.45 -10.51 2.82
C ILE A 676 -43.97 -11.48 1.75
N ILE A 677 -44.59 -12.66 1.72
CA ILE A 677 -44.22 -13.78 0.85
C ILE A 677 -45.31 -13.97 -0.22
N PRO A 678 -44.98 -14.11 -1.51
CA PRO A 678 -45.97 -14.37 -2.56
C PRO A 678 -46.81 -15.62 -2.26
N SER A 679 -48.14 -15.46 -2.26
CA SER A 679 -49.08 -16.51 -1.82
C SER A 679 -49.27 -17.64 -2.83
N ASN A 680 -49.13 -17.36 -4.13
CA ASN A 680 -49.34 -18.34 -5.19
C ASN A 680 -48.44 -18.07 -6.42
N SER A 681 -48.29 -19.07 -7.29
CA SER A 681 -47.41 -19.02 -8.47
C SER A 681 -47.87 -18.09 -9.59
N LYS A 682 -49.12 -17.62 -9.54
CA LYS A 682 -49.70 -16.64 -10.48
C LYS A 682 -49.57 -15.20 -9.98
N SER A 683 -49.03 -14.99 -8.77
CA SER A 683 -48.76 -13.65 -8.24
C SER A 683 -47.85 -12.89 -9.20
N GLU A 684 -48.13 -11.59 -9.35
CA GLU A 684 -47.34 -10.70 -10.19
C GLU A 684 -45.89 -10.52 -9.73
N PHE A 685 -45.58 -10.89 -8.49
CA PHE A 685 -44.25 -10.91 -7.90
C PHE A 685 -43.54 -12.26 -8.08
N VAL A 686 -44.11 -13.18 -8.88
CA VAL A 686 -43.54 -14.49 -9.14
C VAL A 686 -43.31 -14.67 -10.63
N VAL A 687 -42.07 -14.97 -11.00
CA VAL A 687 -41.71 -15.36 -12.36
C VAL A 687 -41.33 -16.82 -12.39
N ILE A 688 -42.19 -17.62 -13.01
CA ILE A 688 -41.97 -19.05 -13.24
C ILE A 688 -41.12 -19.27 -14.49
N ILE A 689 -40.16 -20.18 -14.38
CA ILE A 689 -39.36 -20.69 -15.50
C ILE A 689 -39.80 -22.13 -15.75
N LYS A 690 -40.27 -22.43 -16.96
CA LYS A 690 -40.64 -23.82 -17.30
C LYS A 690 -39.38 -24.67 -17.40
N ASP A 691 -39.39 -25.87 -16.84
CA ASP A 691 -38.21 -26.77 -16.87
C ASP A 691 -37.76 -27.05 -18.32
N GLU A 692 -38.72 -27.17 -19.24
CA GLU A 692 -38.50 -27.41 -20.66
C GLU A 692 -37.67 -26.30 -21.34
N GLU A 693 -37.88 -25.03 -20.95
CA GLU A 693 -37.11 -23.89 -21.46
C GLU A 693 -35.61 -24.01 -21.14
N THR A 694 -35.22 -24.87 -20.19
CA THR A 694 -33.85 -24.98 -19.67
C THR A 694 -33.10 -26.22 -20.13
N LYS A 695 -33.77 -27.24 -20.68
CA LYS A 695 -33.20 -28.58 -20.95
C LYS A 695 -32.00 -28.57 -21.90
N GLN A 696 -31.96 -27.65 -22.86
CA GLN A 696 -30.89 -27.56 -23.88
C GLN A 696 -30.03 -26.30 -23.77
N LEU A 697 -30.27 -25.45 -22.77
CA LEU A 697 -29.51 -24.22 -22.64
C LEU A 697 -28.06 -24.51 -22.22
N LYS A 698 -27.15 -23.65 -22.67
CA LYS A 698 -25.81 -23.52 -22.08
C LYS A 698 -25.83 -22.47 -20.97
N ALA A 699 -24.81 -22.43 -20.13
CA ALA A 699 -24.73 -21.51 -18.98
C ALA A 699 -24.98 -20.03 -19.34
N ILE A 700 -24.48 -19.58 -20.49
CA ILE A 700 -24.64 -18.18 -20.95
C ILE A 700 -26.08 -17.91 -21.41
N ASN A 701 -26.71 -18.84 -22.14
CA ASN A 701 -28.12 -18.69 -22.54
C ASN A 701 -29.05 -18.77 -21.32
N PHE A 702 -28.72 -19.61 -20.34
CA PHE A 702 -29.43 -19.66 -19.07
C PHE A 702 -29.30 -18.32 -18.31
N TYR A 703 -28.11 -17.71 -18.31
CA TYR A 703 -27.91 -16.37 -17.75
C TYR A 703 -28.79 -15.30 -18.44
N GLU A 704 -28.84 -15.28 -19.77
CA GLU A 704 -29.71 -14.38 -20.52
C GLU A 704 -31.21 -14.63 -20.25
N LEU A 705 -31.60 -15.90 -20.09
CA LEU A 705 -32.95 -16.25 -19.66
C LEU A 705 -33.28 -15.63 -18.29
N ILE A 706 -32.42 -15.81 -17.28
CA ILE A 706 -32.66 -15.23 -15.95
C ILE A 706 -32.66 -13.69 -15.99
N LYS A 707 -31.80 -13.06 -16.80
CA LYS A 707 -31.84 -11.60 -17.02
C LYS A 707 -33.21 -11.14 -17.51
N SER A 708 -33.77 -11.82 -18.51
CA SER A 708 -35.11 -11.50 -19.00
C SER A 708 -36.19 -11.62 -17.92
N LYS A 709 -36.05 -12.58 -17.00
CA LYS A 709 -36.97 -12.74 -15.86
C LYS A 709 -36.77 -11.64 -14.80
N ILE A 710 -35.53 -11.20 -14.59
CA ILE A 710 -35.21 -10.05 -13.73
C ILE A 710 -35.79 -8.76 -14.31
N ASP A 711 -35.69 -8.56 -15.63
CA ASP A 711 -36.24 -7.38 -16.31
C ASP A 711 -37.76 -7.26 -16.09
N LYS A 712 -38.50 -8.38 -16.17
CA LYS A 712 -39.94 -8.39 -15.85
C LYS A 712 -40.25 -7.93 -14.43
N LEU A 713 -39.45 -8.33 -13.44
CA LEU A 713 -39.64 -7.85 -12.05
C LEU A 713 -39.14 -6.40 -11.87
N ALA A 714 -38.21 -5.94 -12.70
CA ALA A 714 -37.65 -4.60 -12.60
C ALA A 714 -38.67 -3.51 -12.93
N GLU A 715 -39.71 -3.84 -13.70
CA GLU A 715 -40.88 -2.98 -13.93
C GLU A 715 -41.59 -2.58 -12.62
N LYS A 716 -41.41 -3.36 -11.54
CA LYS A 716 -42.03 -3.17 -10.22
C LYS A 716 -41.01 -2.97 -9.11
N ASN A 717 -39.84 -2.42 -9.44
CA ASN A 717 -38.72 -2.32 -8.49
C ASN A 717 -39.00 -1.48 -7.23
N THR A 718 -40.00 -0.59 -7.26
CA THR A 718 -40.44 0.22 -6.12
C THR A 718 -41.24 -0.58 -5.10
N GLU A 719 -41.82 -1.72 -5.49
CA GLU A 719 -42.65 -2.58 -4.64
C GLU A 719 -41.90 -3.82 -4.13
N ILE A 720 -40.66 -4.03 -4.60
CA ILE A 720 -39.88 -5.24 -4.31
C ILE A 720 -38.64 -4.87 -3.50
N ASP A 721 -38.57 -5.39 -2.27
CA ASP A 721 -37.41 -5.19 -1.40
C ASP A 721 -36.30 -6.20 -1.69
N CYS A 722 -36.66 -7.46 -1.95
CA CYS A 722 -35.69 -8.49 -2.29
C CYS A 722 -36.27 -9.57 -3.23
N VAL A 723 -35.51 -9.93 -4.25
CA VAL A 723 -35.85 -11.02 -5.18
C VAL A 723 -35.15 -12.31 -4.75
N ILE A 724 -35.92 -13.34 -4.43
CA ILE A 724 -35.42 -14.69 -4.16
C ILE A 724 -35.27 -15.44 -5.49
N VAL A 725 -34.04 -15.85 -5.81
CA VAL A 725 -33.74 -16.66 -7.00
C VAL A 725 -33.44 -18.09 -6.56
N TYR A 726 -34.33 -19.02 -6.89
CA TYR A 726 -34.16 -20.43 -6.55
C TYR A 726 -33.45 -21.21 -7.66
N ILE A 727 -32.30 -21.81 -7.32
CA ILE A 727 -31.51 -22.66 -8.20
C ILE A 727 -31.52 -24.10 -7.66
N PRO A 728 -32.33 -25.01 -8.21
CA PRO A 728 -32.35 -26.42 -7.80
C PRO A 728 -31.06 -27.13 -8.22
N ASN A 729 -30.80 -28.31 -7.64
CA ASN A 729 -29.66 -29.16 -7.98
C ASN A 729 -29.60 -29.50 -9.48
N LYS A 730 -30.75 -29.60 -10.14
CA LYS A 730 -30.84 -29.84 -11.59
C LYS A 730 -30.12 -28.76 -12.41
N TRP A 731 -30.12 -27.51 -11.94
CA TRP A 731 -29.47 -26.37 -12.59
C TRP A 731 -28.06 -26.08 -12.07
N LYS A 732 -27.48 -26.98 -11.25
CA LYS A 732 -26.14 -26.79 -10.68
C LYS A 732 -25.06 -26.63 -11.76
N HIS A 733 -25.22 -27.28 -12.91
CA HIS A 733 -24.28 -27.20 -14.03
C HIS A 733 -24.25 -25.81 -14.70
N PHE A 734 -25.25 -24.95 -14.47
CA PHE A 734 -25.24 -23.56 -14.94
C PHE A 734 -24.52 -22.58 -14.01
N ARG A 735 -24.13 -23.02 -12.79
CA ARG A 735 -23.62 -22.11 -11.76
C ARG A 735 -22.27 -21.50 -12.10
N GLU A 736 -21.37 -22.31 -12.65
CA GLU A 736 -20.02 -21.89 -12.97
C GLU A 736 -19.59 -22.52 -14.29
N LEU A 737 -18.96 -21.72 -15.16
CA LEU A 737 -18.24 -22.21 -16.33
C LEU A 737 -16.79 -21.77 -16.19
N LYS A 738 -15.90 -22.73 -15.95
CA LYS A 738 -14.47 -22.52 -15.72
C LYS A 738 -13.67 -23.34 -16.72
N ASN A 739 -13.10 -22.67 -17.72
CA ASN A 739 -12.11 -23.24 -18.64
C ASN A 739 -10.88 -22.30 -18.73
N GLU A 740 -9.87 -22.66 -19.50
CA GLU A 740 -8.59 -21.92 -19.55
C GLU A 740 -8.73 -20.47 -20.03
N SER A 741 -9.75 -20.19 -20.84
CA SER A 741 -10.01 -18.88 -21.45
C SER A 741 -11.16 -18.10 -20.79
N THR A 742 -12.08 -18.77 -20.08
CA THR A 742 -13.35 -18.19 -19.60
C THR A 742 -13.60 -18.57 -18.14
N TYR A 743 -13.76 -17.55 -17.30
CA TYR A 743 -14.33 -17.67 -15.96
C TYR A 743 -15.70 -16.97 -15.94
N PHE A 744 -16.75 -17.75 -15.77
CA PHE A 744 -18.12 -17.26 -15.59
C PHE A 744 -18.71 -17.83 -14.29
N ASP A 745 -19.29 -16.93 -13.49
CA ASP A 745 -20.06 -17.26 -12.29
C ASP A 745 -21.45 -16.63 -12.44
N LEU A 746 -22.48 -17.48 -12.41
CA LEU A 746 -23.87 -17.06 -12.61
C LEU A 746 -24.35 -16.10 -11.52
N HIS A 747 -23.94 -16.32 -10.26
CA HIS A 747 -24.37 -15.52 -9.12
C HIS A 747 -23.82 -14.10 -9.20
N ASP A 748 -22.51 -13.97 -9.43
CA ASP A 748 -21.86 -12.66 -9.48
C ASP A 748 -22.33 -11.88 -10.71
N SER A 749 -22.49 -12.55 -11.85
CA SER A 749 -22.97 -11.93 -13.09
C SER A 749 -24.41 -11.41 -12.96
N LEU A 750 -25.31 -12.17 -12.33
CA LEU A 750 -26.70 -11.75 -12.13
C LEU A 750 -26.84 -10.65 -11.10
N LYS A 751 -26.06 -10.69 -10.01
CA LYS A 751 -26.06 -9.61 -9.02
C LYS A 751 -25.59 -8.29 -9.63
N LEU A 752 -24.51 -8.31 -10.41
CA LEU A 752 -24.02 -7.12 -11.10
C LEU A 752 -25.07 -6.55 -12.06
N TYR A 753 -25.80 -7.43 -12.75
CA TYR A 753 -26.89 -7.02 -13.64
C TYR A 753 -28.07 -6.41 -12.88
N ALA A 754 -28.55 -7.08 -11.83
CA ALA A 754 -29.70 -6.65 -11.05
C ALA A 754 -29.48 -5.30 -10.33
N VAL A 755 -28.24 -4.99 -9.92
CA VAL A 755 -27.89 -3.67 -9.38
C VAL A 755 -28.24 -2.54 -10.35
N LYS A 756 -28.02 -2.73 -11.66
CA LYS A 756 -28.37 -1.74 -12.69
C LYS A 756 -29.90 -1.57 -12.86
N LYS A 757 -30.68 -2.52 -12.35
CA LYS A 757 -32.14 -2.56 -12.43
C LYS A 757 -32.81 -2.15 -11.10
N GLY A 758 -32.02 -1.78 -10.08
CA GLY A 758 -32.52 -1.41 -8.76
C GLY A 758 -32.96 -2.59 -7.88
N LEU A 759 -32.75 -3.84 -8.31
CA LEU A 759 -33.20 -5.04 -7.62
C LEU A 759 -32.07 -5.71 -6.81
N LYS A 760 -32.40 -6.24 -5.63
CA LYS A 760 -31.46 -6.96 -4.76
C LYS A 760 -31.77 -8.45 -4.75
N LEU A 761 -30.82 -9.28 -5.17
CA LEU A 761 -31.03 -10.73 -5.33
C LEU A 761 -30.53 -11.55 -4.11
N GLN A 762 -31.33 -12.51 -3.65
CA GLN A 762 -30.96 -13.56 -2.70
C GLN A 762 -31.10 -14.94 -3.33
N PHE A 763 -29.99 -15.68 -3.44
CA PHE A 763 -30.01 -17.02 -4.03
C PHE A 763 -30.33 -18.08 -2.98
N ILE A 764 -31.14 -19.06 -3.36
CA ILE A 764 -31.43 -20.26 -2.56
C ILE A 764 -31.17 -21.49 -3.42
N GLU A 765 -30.54 -22.50 -2.82
CA GLU A 765 -30.23 -23.77 -3.46
C GLU A 765 -30.76 -24.93 -2.60
N ASP A 766 -30.98 -26.09 -3.23
CA ASP A 766 -31.38 -27.32 -2.53
C ASP A 766 -30.49 -27.67 -1.33
N LYS A 767 -29.20 -27.34 -1.39
CA LYS A 767 -28.26 -27.60 -0.28
C LYS A 767 -28.66 -26.86 1.00
N SER A 768 -29.23 -25.66 0.89
CA SER A 768 -29.65 -24.84 2.04
C SER A 768 -30.97 -25.34 2.58
N ILE A 769 -31.91 -25.67 1.69
CA ILE A 769 -33.23 -26.22 2.05
C ILE A 769 -33.08 -27.55 2.81
N ASN A 770 -32.17 -28.40 2.35
CA ASN A 770 -31.96 -29.74 2.91
C ASN A 770 -30.84 -29.81 3.96
N TYR A 771 -30.33 -28.66 4.42
CA TYR A 771 -29.24 -28.64 5.41
C TYR A 771 -29.73 -29.19 6.76
N PHE A 772 -28.90 -29.97 7.46
CA PHE A 772 -29.34 -30.74 8.63
C PHE A 772 -29.76 -29.85 9.82
N ASP A 773 -29.09 -28.71 10.02
CA ASP A 773 -29.37 -27.75 11.09
C ASP A 773 -30.06 -26.50 10.53
N GLN A 774 -31.39 -26.56 10.46
CA GLN A 774 -32.20 -25.48 9.89
C GLN A 774 -32.18 -24.21 10.74
N ALA A 775 -31.88 -24.25 12.04
CA ALA A 775 -31.75 -23.02 12.84
C ALA A 775 -30.61 -22.14 12.34
N LYS A 776 -29.48 -22.76 11.96
CA LYS A 776 -28.36 -22.07 11.32
C LYS A 776 -28.78 -21.41 10.01
N VAL A 777 -29.51 -22.14 9.16
CA VAL A 777 -29.99 -21.61 7.87
C VAL A 777 -30.93 -20.44 8.08
N ARG A 778 -31.90 -20.55 9.00
CA ARG A 778 -32.88 -19.49 9.25
C ARG A 778 -32.22 -18.21 9.78
N TRP A 779 -31.30 -18.31 10.75
CA TRP A 779 -30.56 -17.13 11.23
C TRP A 779 -29.85 -16.38 10.09
N TRP A 780 -29.11 -17.10 9.24
CA TRP A 780 -28.30 -16.46 8.19
C TRP A 780 -29.12 -16.01 6.99
N LEU A 781 -30.14 -16.78 6.59
CA LEU A 781 -31.02 -16.41 5.49
C LEU A 781 -31.85 -15.18 5.85
N SER A 782 -32.44 -15.14 7.05
CA SER A 782 -33.21 -14.01 7.53
C SER A 782 -32.36 -12.74 7.66
N LEU A 783 -31.15 -12.84 8.21
CA LEU A 783 -30.22 -11.71 8.25
C LEU A 783 -29.89 -11.20 6.85
N SER A 784 -29.63 -12.10 5.91
CA SER A 784 -29.29 -11.70 4.54
C SER A 784 -30.48 -11.06 3.80
N ILE A 785 -31.71 -11.50 4.04
CA ILE A 785 -32.90 -10.86 3.48
C ILE A 785 -33.05 -9.47 4.07
N TYR A 786 -33.02 -9.36 5.41
CA TYR A 786 -33.17 -8.09 6.11
C TYR A 786 -32.16 -7.03 5.63
N VAL A 787 -30.86 -7.36 5.54
CA VAL A 787 -29.82 -6.42 5.07
C VAL A 787 -30.00 -6.03 3.61
N LYS A 788 -30.46 -6.94 2.75
CA LYS A 788 -30.70 -6.63 1.32
C LYS A 788 -31.93 -5.77 1.10
N SER A 789 -32.87 -5.83 2.03
CA SER A 789 -34.01 -4.94 2.14
C SER A 789 -33.65 -3.63 2.88
N ASN A 790 -32.39 -3.20 2.77
CA ASN A 790 -31.82 -2.00 3.39
C ASN A 790 -31.82 -1.96 4.93
N GLY A 791 -32.02 -3.11 5.59
CA GLY A 791 -32.01 -3.20 7.04
C GLY A 791 -30.61 -3.06 7.66
N ILE A 792 -30.47 -2.28 8.73
CA ILE A 792 -29.22 -2.15 9.50
C ILE A 792 -29.33 -2.92 10.82
N PRO A 793 -28.70 -4.11 10.95
CA PRO A 793 -28.93 -4.96 12.11
C PRO A 793 -28.13 -4.50 13.35
N TRP A 794 -26.93 -3.96 13.17
CA TRP A 794 -26.07 -3.43 14.23
C TRP A 794 -24.93 -2.59 13.61
N LYS A 795 -24.20 -1.82 14.44
CA LYS A 795 -22.97 -1.11 14.05
C LYS A 795 -21.81 -1.45 14.98
N VAL A 796 -20.56 -1.36 14.50
CA VAL A 796 -19.38 -1.64 15.35
C VAL A 796 -19.17 -0.52 16.37
N LYS A 797 -18.83 -0.88 17.61
CA LYS A 797 -18.33 0.09 18.58
C LYS A 797 -16.90 0.48 18.19
N THR A 798 -16.74 1.72 17.76
CA THR A 798 -15.44 2.37 17.60
C THR A 798 -15.42 3.65 18.44
N ASP A 799 -14.21 4.06 18.84
CA ASP A 799 -13.96 5.40 19.39
C ASP A 799 -13.25 6.29 18.34
N ASP A 800 -12.92 5.72 17.16
CA ASP A 800 -12.26 6.37 16.02
C ASP A 800 -13.28 6.59 14.89
N ILE A 801 -14.00 7.70 14.95
CA ILE A 801 -15.02 8.10 13.96
C ILE A 801 -14.43 8.92 12.81
N GLU A 802 -13.19 9.41 12.94
CA GLU A 802 -12.50 10.27 11.98
C GLU A 802 -11.65 9.45 10.97
N THR A 803 -11.87 8.13 10.92
CA THR A 803 -11.18 7.20 10.03
C THR A 803 -12.14 6.58 9.02
N ALA A 804 -11.76 6.63 7.75
CA ALA A 804 -12.43 5.88 6.68
C ALA A 804 -11.63 4.63 6.31
N PHE A 805 -12.34 3.52 6.17
CA PHE A 805 -11.77 2.25 5.70
C PHE A 805 -12.20 1.99 4.26
N VAL A 806 -11.25 1.59 3.42
CA VAL A 806 -11.52 1.29 2.02
C VAL A 806 -11.01 -0.06 1.61
N GLY A 807 -11.94 -0.92 1.19
CA GLY A 807 -11.63 -2.20 0.56
C GLY A 807 -11.44 -2.06 -0.93
N LEU A 808 -10.24 -2.33 -1.42
CA LEU A 808 -9.88 -2.38 -2.83
C LEU A 808 -9.87 -3.81 -3.35
N SER A 809 -10.41 -4.02 -4.54
CA SER A 809 -10.34 -5.29 -5.26
C SER A 809 -10.25 -5.07 -6.76
N TYR A 810 -9.72 -6.05 -7.48
CA TYR A 810 -9.58 -5.99 -8.92
C TYR A 810 -10.38 -7.11 -9.58
N ALA A 811 -11.11 -6.77 -10.64
CA ALA A 811 -11.71 -7.73 -11.55
C ALA A 811 -10.99 -7.64 -12.90
N ILE A 812 -10.51 -8.78 -13.41
CA ILE A 812 -9.88 -8.86 -14.73
C ILE A 812 -10.87 -9.53 -15.68
N ARG A 813 -11.19 -8.85 -16.78
CA ARG A 813 -11.92 -9.43 -17.90
C ARG A 813 -10.96 -9.62 -19.07
N ASN A 814 -10.75 -10.87 -19.47
CA ASN A 814 -10.05 -11.18 -20.72
C ASN A 814 -11.05 -11.03 -21.87
N THR A 815 -10.82 -10.07 -22.77
CA THR A 815 -11.43 -10.09 -24.11
C THR A 815 -10.40 -10.61 -25.11
N SER A 816 -10.86 -11.08 -26.28
CA SER A 816 -10.02 -11.67 -27.34
C SER A 816 -8.87 -10.76 -27.82
N SER A 817 -8.93 -9.46 -27.53
CA SER A 817 -7.92 -8.48 -27.93
C SER A 817 -7.31 -7.65 -26.77
N ASN A 818 -7.88 -7.64 -25.55
CA ASN A 818 -7.37 -6.83 -24.44
C ASN A 818 -7.74 -7.37 -23.05
N LYS A 819 -6.93 -7.08 -22.02
CA LYS A 819 -7.27 -7.33 -20.61
C LYS A 819 -7.81 -6.05 -19.97
N VAL A 820 -9.13 -5.99 -19.74
CA VAL A 820 -9.74 -4.88 -19.01
C VAL A 820 -9.65 -5.17 -17.52
N VAL A 821 -9.06 -4.24 -16.75
CA VAL A 821 -9.02 -4.33 -15.30
C VAL A 821 -9.95 -3.28 -14.70
N LEU A 822 -10.88 -3.74 -13.87
CA LEU A 822 -11.77 -2.88 -13.10
C LEU A 822 -11.33 -2.90 -11.64
N GLY A 823 -11.05 -1.73 -11.07
CA GLY A 823 -10.90 -1.54 -9.64
C GLY A 823 -12.26 -1.33 -8.99
N SER A 824 -12.59 -2.11 -7.96
CA SER A 824 -13.70 -1.85 -7.07
C SER A 824 -13.20 -1.31 -5.73
N SER A 825 -13.86 -0.27 -5.22
CA SER A 825 -13.57 0.34 -3.92
C SER A 825 -14.84 0.40 -3.09
N GLN A 826 -14.79 -0.17 -1.89
CA GLN A 826 -15.87 -0.09 -0.90
C GLN A 826 -15.44 0.80 0.25
N ILE A 827 -16.18 1.86 0.51
CA ILE A 827 -15.88 2.84 1.56
C ILE A 827 -16.76 2.55 2.76
N PHE A 828 -16.13 2.49 3.94
CA PHE A 828 -16.79 2.33 5.23
C PHE A 828 -16.36 3.44 6.18
N ASP A 829 -17.27 3.88 7.05
CA ASP A 829 -16.94 4.76 8.18
C ASP A 829 -16.23 3.99 9.31
N GLY A 830 -15.85 4.71 10.37
CA GLY A 830 -15.23 4.12 11.55
C GLY A 830 -16.09 3.06 12.25
N ASN A 831 -17.41 3.14 12.12
CA ASN A 831 -18.37 2.21 12.71
C ASN A 831 -18.63 0.98 11.82
N GLY A 832 -17.98 0.90 10.66
CA GLY A 832 -18.14 -0.18 9.68
C GLY A 832 -19.40 -0.07 8.83
N ASN A 833 -20.09 1.08 8.82
CA ASN A 833 -21.23 1.31 7.94
C ASN A 833 -20.72 1.54 6.51
N GLY A 834 -21.31 0.84 5.54
CA GLY A 834 -20.98 1.03 4.14
C GLY A 834 -21.50 2.39 3.64
N LEU A 835 -20.59 3.27 3.23
CA LEU A 835 -20.94 4.60 2.72
C LEU A 835 -21.19 4.58 1.21
N LYS A 836 -20.28 3.95 0.45
CA LYS A 836 -20.38 3.91 -1.01
C LYS A 836 -19.55 2.79 -1.64
N PHE A 837 -20.05 2.26 -2.75
CA PHE A 837 -19.33 1.35 -3.64
C PHE A 837 -18.95 2.09 -4.93
N LEU A 838 -17.70 1.95 -5.36
CA LEU A 838 -17.17 2.55 -6.57
C LEU A 838 -16.58 1.48 -7.48
N LEU A 839 -16.86 1.61 -8.77
CA LEU A 839 -16.29 0.80 -9.84
C LEU A 839 -15.60 1.75 -10.81
N GLN A 840 -14.28 1.59 -11.00
CA GLN A 840 -13.49 2.45 -11.88
C GLN A 840 -12.56 1.59 -12.76
N PRO A 841 -12.44 1.88 -14.06
CA PRO A 841 -11.46 1.21 -14.92
C PRO A 841 -10.04 1.62 -14.53
N ILE A 842 -9.13 0.65 -14.54
CA ILE A 842 -7.69 0.89 -14.41
C ILE A 842 -7.14 0.99 -15.82
N GLU A 843 -6.63 2.16 -16.17
CA GLU A 843 -6.23 2.46 -17.55
C GLU A 843 -4.88 1.83 -17.87
N LYS A 844 -3.94 1.84 -16.93
CA LYS A 844 -2.58 1.32 -17.12
C LYS A 844 -2.23 0.27 -16.06
N PRO A 845 -2.88 -0.91 -16.10
CA PRO A 845 -2.61 -1.96 -15.12
C PRO A 845 -1.20 -2.53 -15.32
N VAL A 846 -0.42 -2.58 -14.23
CA VAL A 846 0.87 -3.26 -14.18
C VAL A 846 0.65 -4.69 -13.69
N TYR A 847 1.21 -5.69 -14.36
CA TYR A 847 1.03 -7.09 -13.97
C TYR A 847 2.30 -7.68 -13.36
N TYR A 848 2.17 -8.20 -12.14
CA TYR A 848 3.16 -9.13 -11.57
C TYR A 848 2.55 -10.53 -11.50
N GLY A 849 2.99 -11.41 -12.41
CA GLY A 849 2.38 -12.72 -12.60
C GLY A 849 0.95 -12.61 -13.15
N LYS A 850 -0.04 -13.15 -12.42
CA LYS A 850 -1.46 -13.08 -12.81
C LYS A 850 -2.22 -11.92 -12.16
N ASN A 851 -1.60 -11.19 -11.24
CA ASN A 851 -2.27 -10.16 -10.45
C ASN A 851 -2.06 -8.78 -11.08
N PRO A 852 -3.11 -7.95 -11.16
CA PRO A 852 -2.99 -6.58 -11.59
C PRO A 852 -2.64 -5.66 -10.40
N PHE A 853 -1.95 -4.58 -10.71
CA PHE A 853 -1.57 -3.50 -9.81
C PHE A 853 -1.84 -2.18 -10.53
N MET A 854 -2.12 -1.12 -9.78
CA MET A 854 -2.32 0.20 -10.36
C MET A 854 -0.99 0.83 -10.74
N SER A 855 -1.01 1.65 -11.78
CA SER A 855 0.04 2.65 -11.99
C SER A 855 -0.07 3.72 -10.88
N LYS A 856 1.00 4.52 -10.70
CA LYS A 856 0.97 5.69 -9.81
C LYS A 856 -0.21 6.61 -10.10
N ASP A 857 -0.49 6.82 -11.38
CA ASP A 857 -1.57 7.69 -11.87
C ASP A 857 -2.95 7.12 -11.53
N ASP A 858 -3.17 5.81 -11.77
CA ASP A 858 -4.42 5.14 -11.42
C ASP A 858 -4.67 5.11 -9.90
N ALA A 859 -3.62 4.85 -9.11
CA ALA A 859 -3.70 4.82 -7.65
C ALA A 859 -4.05 6.21 -7.09
N PHE A 860 -3.38 7.25 -7.60
CA PHE A 860 -3.64 8.63 -7.21
C PHE A 860 -5.08 9.06 -7.53
N ARG A 861 -5.54 8.81 -8.76
CA ARG A 861 -6.91 9.11 -9.18
C ARG A 861 -7.95 8.41 -8.30
N LEU A 862 -7.71 7.14 -7.98
CA LEU A 862 -8.62 6.37 -7.13
C LEU A 862 -8.73 6.98 -5.73
N VAL A 863 -7.60 7.23 -5.06
CA VAL A 863 -7.59 7.78 -3.70
C VAL A 863 -8.20 9.18 -3.66
N SER A 864 -7.88 10.04 -4.63
CA SER A 864 -8.47 11.38 -4.76
C SER A 864 -9.99 11.33 -4.94
N ASN A 865 -10.49 10.44 -5.80
CA ASN A 865 -11.91 10.22 -5.99
C ASN A 865 -12.59 9.77 -4.69
N ILE A 866 -11.98 8.83 -3.97
CA ILE A 866 -12.55 8.35 -2.73
C ILE A 866 -12.60 9.46 -1.67
N ARG A 867 -11.51 10.24 -1.51
CA ARG A 867 -11.47 11.37 -0.58
C ARG A 867 -12.58 12.38 -0.89
N ASN A 868 -12.74 12.76 -2.16
CA ASN A 868 -13.78 13.69 -2.59
C ASN A 868 -15.20 13.15 -2.32
N ILE A 869 -15.39 11.85 -2.46
CA ILE A 869 -16.67 11.20 -2.17
C ILE A 869 -16.96 11.19 -0.68
N TYR A 870 -15.97 10.91 0.16
CA TYR A 870 -16.15 10.94 1.61
C TYR A 870 -16.59 12.33 2.09
N HIS A 871 -15.88 13.39 1.66
CA HIS A 871 -16.24 14.77 2.00
C HIS A 871 -17.64 15.17 1.54
N LYS A 872 -18.14 14.60 0.43
CA LYS A 872 -19.51 14.85 -0.03
C LYS A 872 -20.57 14.13 0.79
N ILE A 873 -20.24 12.97 1.37
CA ILE A 873 -21.19 12.15 2.16
C ILE A 873 -21.29 12.67 3.58
N ASP A 874 -20.15 13.02 4.19
CA ASP A 874 -20.11 13.54 5.55
C ASP A 874 -19.12 14.72 5.63
N PRO A 875 -19.59 15.95 5.38
CA PRO A 875 -18.74 17.13 5.37
C PRO A 875 -18.35 17.59 6.80
N VAL A 876 -18.99 17.06 7.84
CA VAL A 876 -18.84 17.52 9.23
C VAL A 876 -17.77 16.72 9.97
N ILE A 877 -17.65 15.42 9.68
CA ILE A 877 -16.58 14.59 10.24
C ILE A 877 -15.29 14.91 9.50
N GLY A 878 -14.45 15.74 10.13
CA GLY A 878 -13.10 16.05 9.67
C GLY A 878 -12.24 14.79 9.56
N LEU A 879 -12.25 14.15 8.39
CA LEU A 879 -11.50 12.93 8.10
C LEU A 879 -10.00 13.16 8.36
N LYS A 880 -9.45 12.53 9.40
CA LYS A 880 -8.02 12.63 9.75
C LYS A 880 -7.19 11.49 9.20
N LYS A 881 -7.82 10.35 8.92
CA LYS A 881 -7.11 9.12 8.55
C LYS A 881 -7.85 8.28 7.53
N PHE A 882 -7.07 7.66 6.65
CA PHE A 882 -7.56 6.79 5.61
C PHE A 882 -6.83 5.45 5.65
N VAL A 883 -7.58 4.35 5.65
CA VAL A 883 -7.04 3.00 5.74
C VAL A 883 -7.43 2.20 4.52
N LEU A 884 -6.45 1.88 3.69
CA LEU A 884 -6.61 1.11 2.46
C LEU A 884 -6.34 -0.38 2.70
N HIS A 885 -7.30 -1.23 2.38
CA HIS A 885 -7.18 -2.68 2.42
C HIS A 885 -7.23 -3.24 1.01
N LYS A 886 -6.27 -4.10 0.65
CA LYS A 886 -6.34 -4.86 -0.60
C LYS A 886 -5.77 -6.27 -0.40
N THR A 887 -6.15 -7.19 -1.28
CA THR A 887 -5.75 -8.61 -1.17
C THR A 887 -4.33 -8.90 -1.70
N THR A 888 -3.73 -7.95 -2.42
CA THR A 888 -2.35 -8.00 -2.90
C THR A 888 -1.45 -7.05 -2.11
N ARG A 889 -0.13 -7.18 -2.23
CA ARG A 889 0.79 -6.16 -1.67
C ARG A 889 0.67 -4.84 -2.43
N PHE A 890 0.94 -3.71 -1.79
CA PHE A 890 1.21 -2.46 -2.52
C PHE A 890 2.58 -2.56 -3.19
N THR A 891 2.69 -2.10 -4.44
CA THR A 891 4.00 -1.87 -5.06
C THR A 891 4.59 -0.56 -4.53
N LYS A 892 5.78 -0.17 -4.99
CA LYS A 892 6.36 1.12 -4.61
C LYS A 892 5.71 2.28 -5.38
N GLU A 893 5.23 1.97 -6.58
CA GLU A 893 4.61 2.90 -7.52
C GLU A 893 3.14 3.20 -7.19
N GLU A 894 2.41 2.20 -6.66
CA GLU A 894 1.09 2.36 -6.02
C GLU A 894 1.20 3.04 -4.65
#